data_AF-A0A257SLL2-F1
#
_entry.id   AF-A0A257SLL2-F1
#
_cell.length_a   1.000
_cell.length_b   1.000
_cell.length_c   1.000
_cell.angle_alpha   90.00
_cell.angle_beta   90.00
_cell.angle_gamma   90.00
#
_symmetry.space_group_name_H-M   'P 1'
#
loop_
_entity.id
_entity.type
_entity.pdbx_description
1 polymer ?
#
loop_
_entity_poly.entity_id
_entity_poly.type
_entity_poly.pdbx_seq_one_letter_code
_entity_poly.pdbx_strand_id
1 'polypeptide(L)'
;MSGMISERSANRGSCAQSCRKDYVLTDVANGEELDRGYLISARDLAAYEHLPEIADSGIACLKVEGRKKKPEYVATVTRTYRSFLDRVARGDRTPPDQSEVQPLVQIFSRGFTGGMFGGRAGKDYVTRTQPDNRGALLGTVVNVERGEVIVELSTPLQVGDGVGFEAPDGLGGASVGGTVSALRTLSSHGAVRQAISPRFRVEPGWKVLRTSEAALLAQARASFSALPSHIRAHKARLDVRLFGTAGSPLKATFAAGGESVTVQSEGTLSPATKRPLDTAVLREQLGRLGDTPFALTGLDAGGLASGLFIPVSELNHLRQRAVDDLLRRRNWALEAAHAERRANIEAVAQAVDAGSVPGAAARQAYRLIVEVYRLDDAVTAADAGATEIVLDPFLRHPAPPLSQVKVLAQALSGRGISLRLRTPTIVRPEDRQAVQKWLDLELPVQSGHLGLVAELSRQGRDVTADYAVNVMNAHTAAEIFRLGAQRLTASVELTADEIRDLVAPWTGRAFDVLVYGRPEGMTLEHCVLSAAFDREPTTCRDLCVQKHPNVQLTDPTGYAFPVATDSACRNRLLHSRPVEGSEFLPRLWDAGIRGYRAVFNVAGDRLADIVAGYRESLDALARGERGRPSRVRELVGGGFTRGHFARAV
;
A
#
# COMPACT_ATOMS: atom_id res chain seq x y z
N MET A 1 -7.71 -7.48 6.29
CA MET A 1 -6.83 -8.46 7.00
C MET A 1 -5.86 -7.83 8.00
N SER A 2 -4.81 -7.09 7.61
CA SER A 2 -3.74 -6.70 8.56
C SER A 2 -4.22 -5.87 9.75
N GLY A 3 -5.10 -4.88 9.54
CA GLY A 3 -5.63 -4.03 10.64
C GLY A 3 -6.55 -4.77 11.63
N MET A 4 -6.98 -5.99 11.30
CA MET A 4 -7.83 -6.81 12.17
C MET A 4 -7.06 -7.83 12.98
N ILE A 5 -5.93 -8.32 12.43
CA ILE A 5 -5.05 -9.31 13.05
C ILE A 5 -3.99 -8.61 13.90
N SER A 6 -3.67 -7.36 13.56
CA SER A 6 -2.64 -6.54 14.19
C SER A 6 -3.07 -5.08 14.19
N GLU A 7 -2.42 -4.25 14.99
CA GLU A 7 -2.62 -2.78 15.02
C GLU A 7 -2.00 -2.08 13.79
N ARG A 8 -1.99 -2.75 12.63
CA ARG A 8 -1.26 -2.32 11.43
C ARG A 8 -2.15 -2.51 10.19
N SER A 9 -2.68 -1.43 9.63
CA SER A 9 -3.48 -1.43 8.38
C SER A 9 -2.60 -1.32 7.15
N ALA A 10 -2.78 -2.27 6.22
CA ALA A 10 -2.13 -2.24 4.92
C ALA A 10 -2.57 -1.02 4.08
N ASN A 11 -3.86 -0.66 4.13
CA ASN A 11 -4.45 0.46 3.40
C ASN A 11 -4.00 1.82 3.97
N ARG A 12 -3.65 1.90 5.26
CA ARG A 12 -3.06 3.11 5.88
C ARG A 12 -1.52 3.15 5.86
N GLY A 13 -0.87 2.33 5.04
CA GLY A 13 0.59 2.41 4.95
C GLY A 13 1.34 1.74 6.11
N SER A 14 0.71 0.82 6.85
CA SER A 14 1.35 -0.08 7.82
C SER A 14 0.97 -1.55 7.57
N CYS A 15 1.49 -2.21 6.54
CA CYS A 15 1.14 -3.61 6.23
C CYS A 15 1.89 -4.60 7.16
N ALA A 16 1.15 -5.55 7.74
CA ALA A 16 1.69 -6.60 8.60
C ALA A 16 2.21 -7.85 7.85
N GLN A 17 2.18 -7.83 6.50
CA GLN A 17 2.59 -8.95 5.64
C GLN A 17 1.82 -10.25 5.94
N SER A 18 0.52 -10.15 6.28
CA SER A 18 -0.31 -11.31 6.63
C SER A 18 -0.34 -12.38 5.53
N CYS A 19 -0.31 -11.98 4.25
CA CYS A 19 -0.29 -12.92 3.12
C CYS A 19 0.99 -13.78 3.01
N ARG A 20 2.03 -13.49 3.79
CA ARG A 20 3.32 -14.20 3.78
C ARG A 20 3.44 -15.30 4.83
N LYS A 21 2.39 -15.56 5.60
CA LYS A 21 2.39 -16.61 6.63
C LYS A 21 2.16 -17.99 5.99
N ASP A 22 2.59 -19.04 6.68
CA ASP A 22 2.28 -20.43 6.37
C ASP A 22 0.86 -20.77 6.88
N TYR A 23 -0.08 -20.86 5.95
CA TYR A 23 -1.47 -21.14 6.22
C TYR A 23 -1.77 -22.64 6.11
N VAL A 24 -2.79 -23.06 6.86
CA VAL A 24 -3.43 -24.38 6.74
C VAL A 24 -4.81 -24.19 6.13
N LEU A 25 -5.09 -24.85 5.00
CA LEU A 25 -6.41 -24.91 4.40
C LEU A 25 -7.17 -26.10 4.98
N THR A 26 -8.32 -25.84 5.59
CA THR A 26 -9.15 -26.88 6.20
C THR A 26 -10.60 -26.80 5.74
N ASP A 27 -11.25 -27.95 5.58
CA ASP A 27 -12.69 -28.04 5.45
C ASP A 27 -13.37 -27.85 6.82
N VAL A 28 -14.37 -26.97 6.88
CA VAL A 28 -15.05 -26.59 8.12
C VAL A 28 -16.00 -27.69 8.61
N ALA A 29 -16.55 -28.52 7.71
CA ALA A 29 -17.56 -29.53 8.06
C ALA A 29 -16.95 -30.76 8.75
N ASN A 30 -15.78 -31.20 8.31
CA ASN A 30 -15.13 -32.43 8.82
C ASN A 30 -13.76 -32.18 9.49
N GLY A 31 -13.19 -30.96 9.38
CA GLY A 31 -11.89 -30.62 9.96
C GLY A 31 -10.67 -31.15 9.17
N GLU A 32 -10.87 -31.67 7.96
CA GLU A 32 -9.81 -32.22 7.11
C GLU A 32 -8.83 -31.13 6.67
N GLU A 33 -7.52 -31.36 6.85
CA GLU A 33 -6.46 -30.52 6.27
C GLU A 33 -6.31 -30.85 4.79
N LEU A 34 -6.68 -29.90 3.93
CA LEU A 34 -6.66 -30.05 2.48
C LEU A 34 -5.30 -29.62 1.88
N ASP A 35 -4.65 -28.62 2.49
CA ASP A 35 -3.36 -28.11 2.02
C ASP A 35 -2.65 -27.27 3.10
N ARG A 36 -1.33 -27.07 2.95
CA ARG A 36 -0.48 -26.27 3.83
C ARG A 36 0.64 -25.56 3.09
N GLY A 37 0.96 -24.34 3.54
CA GLY A 37 2.14 -23.59 3.10
C GLY A 37 1.83 -22.12 2.86
N TYR A 38 2.58 -21.47 1.97
CA TYR A 38 2.39 -20.05 1.65
C TYR A 38 1.28 -19.84 0.61
N LEU A 39 0.07 -20.31 0.95
CA LEU A 39 -1.06 -20.49 0.02
C LEU A 39 -1.58 -19.20 -0.64
N ILE A 40 -1.24 -18.04 -0.08
CA ILE A 40 -1.69 -16.72 -0.56
C ILE A 40 -0.53 -15.73 -0.73
N SER A 41 0.71 -16.22 -0.75
CA SER A 41 1.91 -15.38 -0.93
C SER A 41 2.19 -15.18 -2.41
N ALA A 42 1.61 -14.15 -3.01
CA ALA A 42 1.84 -13.82 -4.42
C ALA A 42 3.33 -13.53 -4.70
N ARG A 43 3.82 -14.00 -5.85
CA ARG A 43 5.13 -13.64 -6.41
C ARG A 43 5.17 -12.14 -6.74
N ASP A 44 6.36 -11.60 -6.96
CA ASP A 44 6.51 -10.17 -7.25
C ASP A 44 6.03 -9.86 -8.68
N LEU A 45 5.20 -8.82 -8.85
CA LEU A 45 4.73 -8.40 -10.17
C LEU A 45 5.90 -7.81 -10.99
N ALA A 46 6.21 -8.42 -12.12
CA ALA A 46 7.15 -7.89 -13.09
C ALA A 46 6.63 -8.16 -14.52
N ALA A 47 5.96 -7.16 -15.10
CA ALA A 47 5.33 -7.26 -16.41
C ALA A 47 6.25 -6.78 -17.54
N TYR A 48 7.56 -7.05 -17.45
CA TYR A 48 8.53 -6.54 -18.43
C TYR A 48 8.28 -7.11 -19.85
N GLU A 49 7.76 -8.32 -19.96
CA GLU A 49 7.41 -8.98 -21.24
C GLU A 49 6.22 -8.30 -21.94
N HIS A 50 5.37 -7.62 -21.16
CA HIS A 50 4.14 -6.99 -21.63
C HIS A 50 4.27 -5.49 -21.86
N LEU A 51 5.47 -4.91 -21.67
CA LEU A 51 5.69 -3.47 -21.87
C LEU A 51 5.28 -2.96 -23.26
N PRO A 52 5.52 -3.71 -24.37
CA PRO A 52 5.01 -3.33 -25.68
C PRO A 52 3.48 -3.18 -25.72
N GLU A 53 2.75 -4.17 -25.22
CA GLU A 53 1.29 -4.20 -25.21
C GLU A 53 0.71 -3.09 -24.31
N ILE A 54 1.35 -2.86 -23.16
CA ILE A 54 1.00 -1.78 -22.23
C ILE A 54 1.18 -0.43 -22.92
N ALA A 55 2.29 -0.21 -23.64
CA ALA A 55 2.52 1.03 -24.38
C ALA A 55 1.47 1.24 -25.50
N ASP A 56 1.14 0.19 -26.25
CA ASP A 56 0.18 0.25 -27.35
C ASP A 56 -1.26 0.50 -26.87
N SER A 57 -1.57 0.16 -25.61
CA SER A 57 -2.86 0.48 -24.99
C SER A 57 -3.04 1.98 -24.65
N GLY A 58 -2.01 2.81 -24.86
CA GLY A 58 -2.05 4.25 -24.58
C GLY A 58 -1.74 4.62 -23.12
N ILE A 59 -1.26 3.68 -22.30
CA ILE A 59 -0.87 3.95 -20.91
C ILE A 59 0.43 4.77 -20.89
N ALA A 60 0.36 5.99 -20.34
CA ALA A 60 1.48 6.92 -20.29
C ALA A 60 2.32 6.86 -19.01
N CYS A 61 1.85 6.17 -17.97
CA CYS A 61 2.50 6.14 -16.65
C CYS A 61 2.54 4.73 -16.09
N LEU A 62 3.75 4.27 -15.73
CA LEU A 62 3.97 3.03 -14.99
C LEU A 62 4.40 3.34 -13.57
N LYS A 63 3.82 2.63 -12.61
CA LYS A 63 4.21 2.74 -11.19
C LYS A 63 5.15 1.60 -10.83
N VAL A 64 6.31 1.96 -10.29
CA VAL A 64 7.22 1.02 -9.62
C VAL A 64 6.95 1.06 -8.11
N GLU A 65 6.63 -0.08 -7.51
CA GLU A 65 6.38 -0.17 -6.06
C GLU A 65 7.69 -0.48 -5.31
N GLY A 66 8.16 0.51 -4.53
CA GLY A 66 9.43 0.44 -3.81
C GLY A 66 9.30 0.61 -2.29
N ARG A 67 8.10 0.48 -1.71
CA ARG A 67 7.88 0.73 -0.27
C ARG A 67 8.78 -0.14 0.61
N LYS A 68 9.49 0.51 1.54
CA LYS A 68 10.48 -0.09 2.46
C LYS A 68 11.68 -0.77 1.77
N LYS A 69 12.01 -0.37 0.53
CA LYS A 69 13.18 -0.88 -0.19
C LYS A 69 14.38 0.06 -0.02
N LYS A 70 15.59 -0.51 -0.13
CA LYS A 70 16.84 0.27 -0.08
C LYS A 70 17.02 1.11 -1.36
N PRO A 71 17.76 2.23 -1.32
CA PRO A 71 18.00 3.07 -2.51
C PRO A 71 18.55 2.29 -3.71
N GLU A 72 19.40 1.29 -3.47
CA GLU A 72 19.97 0.44 -4.52
C GLU A 72 18.89 -0.33 -5.28
N TYR A 73 17.86 -0.83 -4.59
CA TYR A 73 16.72 -1.49 -5.25
C TYR A 73 15.98 -0.52 -6.17
N VAL A 74 15.66 0.67 -5.67
CA VAL A 74 14.94 1.69 -6.44
C VAL A 74 15.75 2.08 -7.68
N ALA A 75 17.05 2.30 -7.52
CA ALA A 75 17.94 2.68 -8.62
C ALA A 75 18.03 1.59 -9.69
N THR A 76 18.21 0.32 -9.30
CA THR A 76 18.28 -0.81 -10.25
C THR A 76 16.97 -1.00 -10.98
N VAL A 77 15.84 -1.12 -10.27
CA VAL A 77 14.53 -1.35 -10.92
C VAL A 77 14.17 -0.21 -11.86
N THR A 78 14.36 1.04 -11.44
CA THR A 78 14.07 2.22 -12.27
C THR A 78 14.93 2.24 -13.53
N ARG A 79 16.24 1.98 -13.40
CA ARG A 79 17.16 1.93 -14.55
C ARG A 79 16.76 0.83 -15.53
N THR A 80 16.49 -0.38 -15.05
CA THR A 80 16.15 -1.51 -15.91
C THR A 80 14.85 -1.25 -16.66
N TYR A 81 13.78 -0.83 -15.98
CA TYR A 81 12.52 -0.50 -16.66
C TYR A 81 12.66 0.70 -17.61
N ARG A 82 13.48 1.72 -17.28
CA ARG A 82 13.78 2.83 -18.20
C ARG A 82 14.42 2.34 -19.49
N SER A 83 15.39 1.43 -19.40
CA SER A 83 16.03 0.81 -20.57
C SER A 83 15.02 0.08 -21.45
N PHE A 84 14.13 -0.71 -20.85
CA PHE A 84 13.08 -1.43 -21.58
C PHE A 84 12.10 -0.45 -22.26
N LEU A 85 11.69 0.61 -21.57
CA LEU A 85 10.83 1.64 -22.13
C LEU A 85 11.51 2.44 -23.25
N ASP A 86 12.82 2.71 -23.16
CA ASP A 86 13.60 3.34 -24.24
C ASP A 86 13.69 2.46 -25.49
N ARG A 87 13.73 1.13 -25.33
CA ARG A 87 13.63 0.18 -26.45
C ARG A 87 12.25 0.24 -27.09
N VAL A 88 11.18 0.11 -26.30
CA VAL A 88 9.80 0.21 -26.79
C VAL A 88 9.53 1.53 -27.51
N ALA A 89 10.01 2.66 -26.97
CA ALA A 89 9.88 3.98 -27.59
C ALA A 89 10.59 4.12 -28.94
N ARG A 90 11.65 3.33 -29.18
CA ARG A 90 12.36 3.26 -30.46
C ARG A 90 11.74 2.25 -31.44
N GLY A 91 10.63 1.61 -31.06
CA GLY A 91 9.96 0.59 -31.87
C GLY A 91 10.53 -0.82 -31.70
N ASP A 92 11.48 -1.04 -30.79
CA ASP A 92 11.95 -2.38 -30.46
C ASP A 92 10.94 -3.07 -29.52
N ARG A 93 10.32 -4.13 -30.04
CA ARG A 93 9.26 -4.90 -29.38
C ARG A 93 9.77 -6.23 -28.82
N THR A 94 11.07 -6.51 -28.94
CA THR A 94 11.65 -7.77 -28.48
C THR A 94 11.61 -7.82 -26.95
N PRO A 95 11.02 -8.85 -26.33
CA PRO A 95 11.04 -9.01 -24.89
C PRO A 95 12.47 -9.03 -24.34
N PRO A 96 12.71 -8.48 -23.13
CA PRO A 96 14.02 -8.59 -22.48
C PRO A 96 14.43 -10.03 -22.28
N ASP A 97 15.69 -10.36 -22.57
CA ASP A 97 16.20 -11.70 -22.32
C ASP A 97 16.50 -11.93 -20.83
N GLN A 98 16.84 -13.17 -20.47
CA GLN A 98 17.13 -13.51 -19.07
C GLN A 98 18.29 -12.70 -18.49
N SER A 99 19.30 -12.34 -19.29
CA SER A 99 20.47 -11.58 -18.85
C SER A 99 20.10 -10.13 -18.51
N GLU A 100 19.19 -9.53 -19.29
CA GLU A 100 18.67 -8.19 -19.04
C GLU A 100 17.76 -8.13 -17.80
N VAL A 101 17.09 -9.23 -17.47
CA VAL A 101 16.20 -9.36 -16.30
C VAL A 101 16.97 -9.77 -15.03
N GLN A 102 18.14 -10.40 -15.15
CA GLN A 102 18.95 -10.84 -14.00
C GLN A 102 19.12 -9.76 -12.92
N PRO A 103 19.42 -8.48 -13.23
CA PRO A 103 19.54 -7.45 -12.20
C PRO A 103 18.29 -7.30 -11.33
N LEU A 104 17.09 -7.50 -11.89
CA LEU A 104 15.83 -7.46 -11.14
C LEU A 104 15.72 -8.67 -10.20
N VAL A 105 16.10 -9.86 -10.69
CA VAL A 105 16.10 -11.09 -9.90
C VAL A 105 17.06 -10.96 -8.70
N GLN A 106 18.26 -10.44 -8.96
CA GLN A 106 19.36 -10.31 -7.99
C GLN A 106 19.12 -9.20 -6.96
N ILE A 107 18.52 -8.06 -7.35
CA ILE A 107 18.37 -6.92 -6.44
C ILE A 107 17.27 -7.13 -5.40
N PHE A 108 16.21 -7.88 -5.73
CA PHE A 108 15.23 -8.48 -4.83
C PHE A 108 14.14 -9.20 -5.65
N SER A 109 13.99 -10.53 -5.53
CA SER A 109 12.81 -11.20 -6.07
C SER A 109 12.39 -12.42 -5.22
N ARG A 110 11.10 -12.74 -5.27
CA ARG A 110 10.52 -13.98 -4.72
C ARG A 110 10.00 -14.87 -5.84
N GLY A 111 10.70 -14.82 -6.97
CA GLY A 111 10.15 -15.13 -8.28
C GLY A 111 9.27 -14.00 -8.81
N PHE A 112 9.18 -13.91 -10.13
CA PHE A 112 8.32 -12.95 -10.81
C PHE A 112 7.03 -13.62 -11.30
N THR A 113 6.00 -12.80 -11.42
CA THR A 113 4.77 -13.11 -12.15
C THR A 113 4.43 -11.92 -13.04
N GLY A 114 3.92 -12.19 -14.24
CA GLY A 114 3.23 -11.18 -15.06
C GLY A 114 1.94 -10.69 -14.39
N GLY A 115 1.56 -11.22 -13.24
CA GLY A 115 0.30 -10.91 -12.58
C GLY A 115 -0.85 -11.45 -13.42
N MET A 116 -1.68 -10.54 -13.91
CA MET A 116 -2.79 -10.85 -14.83
C MET A 116 -2.45 -10.52 -16.29
N PHE A 117 -1.27 -9.93 -16.56
CA PHE A 117 -0.79 -9.77 -17.92
C PHE A 117 -0.44 -11.18 -18.46
N GLY A 118 -1.06 -11.58 -19.56
CA GLY A 118 -1.00 -12.96 -20.09
C GLY A 118 -2.02 -13.95 -19.52
N GLY A 119 -2.91 -13.53 -18.62
CA GLY A 119 -3.98 -14.36 -18.07
C GLY A 119 -3.72 -14.89 -16.66
N ARG A 120 -4.50 -15.89 -16.21
CA ARG A 120 -4.38 -16.45 -14.85
C ARG A 120 -3.26 -17.48 -14.78
N ALA A 121 -2.22 -17.19 -14.00
CA ALA A 121 -1.10 -18.11 -13.75
C ALA A 121 -1.44 -19.30 -12.82
N GLY A 122 -2.70 -19.51 -12.47
CA GLY A 122 -3.13 -20.64 -11.62
C GLY A 122 -2.35 -20.76 -10.32
N LYS A 123 -1.75 -21.93 -10.05
CA LYS A 123 -0.92 -22.17 -8.85
C LYS A 123 0.43 -21.45 -8.86
N ASP A 124 0.94 -21.09 -10.04
CA ASP A 124 2.24 -20.41 -10.19
C ASP A 124 2.16 -18.91 -9.88
N TYR A 125 0.97 -18.40 -9.62
CA TYR A 125 0.74 -17.03 -9.15
C TYR A 125 1.33 -16.78 -7.75
N VAL A 126 1.38 -17.84 -6.92
CA VAL A 126 1.91 -17.80 -5.55
C VAL A 126 3.22 -18.56 -5.44
N THR A 127 4.00 -18.23 -4.43
CA THR A 127 5.14 -19.03 -3.98
C THR A 127 4.66 -19.90 -2.83
N ARG A 128 4.83 -21.23 -2.93
CA ARG A 128 4.33 -22.19 -1.91
C ARG A 128 5.34 -22.50 -0.81
N THR A 129 6.61 -22.23 -1.07
CA THR A 129 7.72 -22.64 -0.19
C THR A 129 8.46 -21.45 0.41
N GLN A 130 8.33 -20.24 -0.14
CA GLN A 130 9.25 -19.15 0.17
C GLN A 130 8.57 -17.77 0.19
N PRO A 131 8.39 -17.11 1.35
CA PRO A 131 7.71 -15.82 1.46
C PRO A 131 8.64 -14.61 1.28
N ASP A 132 9.96 -14.82 1.36
CA ASP A 132 11.00 -13.79 1.40
C ASP A 132 12.11 -14.05 0.37
N ASN A 133 12.95 -13.03 0.11
CA ASN A 133 14.04 -13.13 -0.87
C ASN A 133 15.19 -14.00 -0.32
N ARG A 134 15.45 -15.14 -0.96
CA ARG A 134 16.50 -16.11 -0.59
C ARG A 134 17.79 -15.97 -1.43
N GLY A 135 17.79 -15.08 -2.42
CA GLY A 135 18.87 -14.94 -3.39
C GLY A 135 18.73 -15.87 -4.59
N ALA A 136 19.56 -15.65 -5.63
CA ALA A 136 19.55 -16.47 -6.84
C ALA A 136 20.31 -17.78 -6.63
N LEU A 137 19.68 -18.92 -6.96
CA LEU A 137 20.36 -20.22 -6.94
C LEU A 137 21.51 -20.22 -7.97
N LEU A 138 22.74 -20.39 -7.47
CA LEU A 138 23.94 -20.44 -8.32
C LEU A 138 24.45 -21.86 -8.53
N GLY A 139 24.23 -22.78 -7.59
CA GLY A 139 24.72 -24.15 -7.73
C GLY A 139 24.74 -24.91 -6.42
N THR A 140 25.78 -25.73 -6.22
CA THR A 140 25.88 -26.66 -5.09
C THR A 140 27.27 -26.68 -4.46
N VAL A 141 27.31 -27.04 -3.18
CA VAL A 141 28.56 -27.40 -2.50
C VAL A 141 28.99 -28.78 -2.99
N VAL A 142 30.19 -28.88 -3.54
CA VAL A 142 30.72 -30.16 -4.04
C VAL A 142 31.68 -30.81 -3.05
N ASN A 143 32.37 -30.01 -2.23
CA ASN A 143 33.33 -30.53 -1.25
C ASN A 143 33.63 -29.50 -0.16
N VAL A 144 34.15 -29.96 0.97
CA VAL A 144 34.63 -29.12 2.08
C VAL A 144 35.99 -29.65 2.50
N GLU A 145 37.05 -28.87 2.28
CA GLU A 145 38.43 -29.28 2.57
C GLU A 145 39.21 -28.17 3.26
N ARG A 146 39.91 -28.51 4.35
CA ARG A 146 40.82 -27.59 5.06
C ARG A 146 40.19 -26.24 5.45
N GLY A 147 38.88 -26.22 5.72
CA GLY A 147 38.13 -25.00 6.05
C GLY A 147 37.71 -24.16 4.84
N GLU A 148 38.02 -24.59 3.62
CA GLU A 148 37.45 -24.06 2.38
C GLU A 148 36.23 -24.89 1.95
N VAL A 149 35.22 -24.21 1.44
CA VAL A 149 34.05 -24.82 0.81
C VAL A 149 34.22 -24.68 -0.69
N ILE A 150 34.24 -25.82 -1.38
CA ILE A 150 34.33 -25.86 -2.83
C ILE A 150 32.91 -25.92 -3.37
N VAL A 151 32.56 -24.92 -4.18
CA VAL A 151 31.26 -24.77 -4.82
C VAL A 151 31.39 -24.90 -6.33
N GLU A 152 30.38 -25.51 -6.95
CA GLU A 152 30.20 -25.54 -8.39
C GLU A 152 29.01 -24.64 -8.76
N LEU A 153 29.24 -23.67 -9.63
CA LEU A 153 28.36 -22.54 -9.86
C LEU A 153 28.09 -22.33 -11.35
N SER A 154 26.88 -21.85 -11.66
CA SER A 154 26.47 -21.39 -12.98
C SER A 154 27.06 -20.02 -13.34
N THR A 155 27.25 -19.16 -12.33
CA THR A 155 27.93 -17.87 -12.47
C THR A 155 28.93 -17.67 -11.32
N PRO A 156 30.11 -17.06 -11.57
CA PRO A 156 31.11 -16.86 -10.53
C PRO A 156 30.61 -15.93 -9.42
N LEU A 157 31.00 -16.24 -8.19
CA LEU A 157 30.95 -15.32 -7.05
C LEU A 157 32.11 -14.32 -7.13
N GLN A 158 31.89 -13.15 -6.54
CA GLN A 158 32.89 -12.10 -6.33
C GLN A 158 33.10 -11.81 -4.84
N VAL A 159 34.27 -11.27 -4.50
CA VAL A 159 34.52 -10.75 -3.15
C VAL A 159 33.55 -9.61 -2.87
N GLY A 160 32.88 -9.67 -1.71
CA GLY A 160 31.81 -8.75 -1.32
C GLY A 160 30.40 -9.25 -1.61
N ASP A 161 30.24 -10.32 -2.42
CA ASP A 161 28.91 -10.90 -2.65
C ASP A 161 28.33 -11.47 -1.36
N GLY A 162 27.01 -11.36 -1.22
CA GLY A 162 26.27 -12.11 -0.22
C GLY A 162 26.03 -13.52 -0.73
N VAL A 163 26.42 -14.52 0.06
CA VAL A 163 26.22 -15.94 -0.24
C VAL A 163 25.39 -16.59 0.87
N GLY A 164 24.43 -17.42 0.49
CA GLY A 164 23.60 -18.23 1.35
C GLY A 164 23.72 -19.71 0.98
N PHE A 165 23.46 -20.57 1.95
CA PHE A 165 23.51 -22.02 1.81
C PHE A 165 22.28 -22.65 2.42
N GLU A 166 21.80 -23.70 1.76
CA GLU A 166 20.59 -24.42 2.17
C GLU A 166 20.78 -25.90 2.03
N ALA A 167 20.37 -26.63 3.07
CA ALA A 167 20.31 -28.08 3.02
C ALA A 167 19.36 -28.54 1.89
N PRO A 168 19.62 -29.70 1.25
CA PRO A 168 18.67 -30.31 0.33
C PRO A 168 17.30 -30.54 0.98
N ASP A 169 16.27 -30.60 0.15
CA ASP A 169 14.89 -30.70 0.60
C ASP A 169 14.68 -32.00 1.41
N GLY A 170 14.05 -31.89 2.60
CA GLY A 170 13.79 -33.02 3.50
C GLY A 170 14.83 -33.28 4.60
N LEU A 171 16.02 -32.66 4.56
CA LEU A 171 17.08 -32.86 5.56
C LEU A 171 16.96 -31.96 6.81
N GLY A 172 16.14 -30.91 6.76
CA GLY A 172 15.91 -29.99 7.90
C GLY A 172 17.15 -29.21 8.33
N GLY A 173 17.24 -27.93 7.98
CA GLY A 173 18.33 -27.05 8.43
C GLY A 173 18.03 -25.58 8.19
N ALA A 174 18.44 -24.71 9.13
CA ALA A 174 18.35 -23.27 8.93
C ALA A 174 19.30 -22.83 7.82
N SER A 175 18.87 -21.90 6.96
CA SER A 175 19.78 -21.31 5.97
C SER A 175 20.88 -20.53 6.69
N VAL A 176 22.13 -20.76 6.28
CA VAL A 176 23.30 -20.05 6.79
C VAL A 176 23.91 -19.23 5.67
N GLY A 177 24.51 -18.09 5.99
CA GLY A 177 25.05 -17.22 4.96
C GLY A 177 25.86 -16.07 5.52
N GLY A 178 26.52 -15.35 4.62
CA GLY A 178 27.37 -14.21 4.94
C GLY A 178 27.96 -13.59 3.70
N THR A 179 28.93 -12.72 3.88
CA THR A 179 29.64 -12.08 2.77
C THR A 179 30.88 -12.88 2.38
N VAL A 180 31.09 -13.08 1.08
CA VAL A 180 32.32 -13.66 0.53
C VAL A 180 33.47 -12.70 0.81
N SER A 181 34.37 -13.08 1.72
CA SER A 181 35.53 -12.26 2.10
C SER A 181 36.78 -12.59 1.30
N ALA A 182 36.92 -13.84 0.87
CA ALA A 182 37.97 -14.34 0.02
C ALA A 182 37.44 -15.49 -0.83
N LEU A 183 37.95 -15.62 -2.05
CA LEU A 183 37.64 -16.71 -2.96
C LEU A 183 38.83 -17.05 -3.86
N ARG A 184 38.89 -18.28 -4.34
CA ARG A 184 39.87 -18.75 -5.32
C ARG A 184 39.18 -19.57 -6.40
N THR A 185 39.36 -19.20 -7.66
CA THR A 185 38.81 -19.95 -8.80
C THR A 185 39.68 -21.16 -9.09
N LEU A 186 39.08 -22.36 -9.08
CA LEU A 186 39.73 -23.64 -9.33
C LEU A 186 39.60 -24.05 -10.80
N SER A 187 38.42 -23.82 -11.40
CA SER A 187 38.17 -24.05 -12.82
C SER A 187 37.13 -23.05 -13.34
N SER A 188 37.31 -22.63 -14.59
CA SER A 188 36.37 -21.80 -15.35
C SER A 188 35.99 -22.40 -16.71
N HIS A 189 36.51 -23.60 -17.03
CA HIS A 189 36.11 -24.33 -18.24
C HIS A 189 34.95 -25.27 -17.90
N GLY A 190 33.74 -24.90 -18.33
CA GLY A 190 32.50 -25.60 -17.98
C GLY A 190 31.80 -24.97 -16.77
N ALA A 191 31.36 -25.79 -15.81
CA ALA A 191 30.80 -25.28 -14.56
C ALA A 191 31.90 -24.59 -13.72
N VAL A 192 31.62 -23.39 -13.20
CA VAL A 192 32.60 -22.58 -12.48
C VAL A 192 32.84 -23.20 -11.11
N ARG A 193 34.08 -23.61 -10.80
CA ARG A 193 34.43 -24.11 -9.47
C ARG A 193 35.24 -23.08 -8.70
N GLN A 194 34.75 -22.72 -7.51
CA GLN A 194 35.40 -21.76 -6.62
C GLN A 194 35.53 -22.34 -5.22
N ALA A 195 36.67 -22.09 -4.58
CA ALA A 195 36.87 -22.30 -3.15
C ALA A 195 36.59 -20.98 -2.41
N ILE A 196 35.77 -21.04 -1.38
CA ILE A 196 35.45 -19.90 -0.50
C ILE A 196 35.68 -20.28 0.96
N SER A 197 35.97 -19.30 1.80
CA SER A 197 36.22 -19.51 3.24
C SER A 197 35.08 -18.91 4.08
N PRO A 198 33.92 -19.58 4.19
CA PRO A 198 32.82 -19.07 5.00
C PRO A 198 33.10 -19.21 6.50
N ARG A 199 32.41 -18.41 7.31
CA ARG A 199 32.47 -18.47 8.79
C ARG A 199 31.45 -19.43 9.40
N PHE A 200 30.79 -20.23 8.59
CA PHE A 200 29.71 -21.13 8.99
C PHE A 200 29.94 -22.51 8.36
N ARG A 201 29.39 -23.55 9.01
CA ARG A 201 29.51 -24.94 8.54
C ARG A 201 28.45 -25.22 7.49
N VAL A 202 28.87 -25.90 6.44
CA VAL A 202 28.01 -26.39 5.33
C VAL A 202 28.52 -27.77 4.92
N GLU A 203 27.65 -28.58 4.32
CA GLU A 203 28.00 -29.93 3.88
C GLU A 203 27.92 -30.03 2.34
N PRO A 204 28.64 -30.99 1.73
CA PRO A 204 28.44 -31.34 0.33
C PRO A 204 26.96 -31.62 0.02
N GLY A 205 26.52 -31.19 -1.16
CA GLY A 205 25.14 -31.28 -1.63
C GLY A 205 24.26 -30.09 -1.27
N TRP A 206 24.68 -29.18 -0.37
CA TRP A 206 23.91 -27.98 -0.06
C TRP A 206 23.79 -27.06 -1.28
N LYS A 207 22.62 -26.44 -1.44
CA LYS A 207 22.36 -25.42 -2.48
C LYS A 207 23.12 -24.14 -2.12
N VAL A 208 23.70 -23.48 -3.12
CA VAL A 208 24.44 -22.21 -2.99
C VAL A 208 23.64 -21.11 -3.64
N LEU A 209 23.35 -20.05 -2.90
CA LEU A 209 22.53 -18.91 -3.33
C LEU A 209 23.32 -17.61 -3.23
N ARG A 210 23.14 -16.72 -4.21
CA ARG A 210 23.64 -15.34 -4.15
C ARG A 210 22.56 -14.43 -3.57
N THR A 211 22.73 -14.01 -2.32
CA THR A 211 21.77 -13.15 -1.59
C THR A 211 21.96 -11.67 -1.90
N SER A 212 23.15 -11.28 -2.36
CA SER A 212 23.38 -9.94 -2.92
C SER A 212 24.60 -9.95 -3.83
N GLU A 213 24.57 -9.15 -4.89
CA GLU A 213 25.68 -8.99 -5.83
C GLU A 213 26.38 -7.66 -5.59
N ALA A 214 27.65 -7.70 -5.19
CA ALA A 214 28.40 -6.52 -4.78
C ALA A 214 28.59 -5.51 -5.91
N ALA A 215 28.92 -6.01 -7.11
CA ALA A 215 29.08 -5.18 -8.30
C ALA A 215 27.79 -4.43 -8.66
N LEU A 216 26.65 -5.12 -8.63
CA LEU A 216 25.34 -4.53 -8.89
C LEU A 216 24.99 -3.45 -7.85
N LEU A 217 25.22 -3.72 -6.56
CA LEU A 217 25.01 -2.74 -5.49
C LEU A 217 25.94 -1.53 -5.61
N ALA A 218 27.20 -1.74 -6.00
CA ALA A 218 28.16 -0.68 -6.22
C ALA A 218 27.76 0.20 -7.41
N GLN A 219 27.33 -0.40 -8.53
CA GLN A 219 26.84 0.33 -9.71
C GLN A 219 25.58 1.14 -9.36
N ALA A 220 24.64 0.55 -8.63
CA ALA A 220 23.44 1.24 -8.17
C ALA A 220 23.82 2.45 -7.31
N ARG A 221 24.71 2.27 -6.31
CA ARG A 221 25.21 3.35 -5.47
C ARG A 221 25.90 4.46 -6.24
N ALA A 222 26.79 4.10 -7.17
CA ALA A 222 27.49 5.05 -8.03
C ALA A 222 26.50 5.96 -8.78
N SER A 223 25.36 5.41 -9.20
CA SER A 223 24.39 6.17 -10.00
C SER A 223 23.66 7.28 -9.25
N PHE A 224 23.48 7.15 -7.93
CA PHE A 224 22.87 8.20 -7.12
C PHE A 224 23.89 8.95 -6.26
N SER A 225 25.09 8.41 -6.06
CA SER A 225 26.20 9.13 -5.41
C SER A 225 26.82 10.18 -6.35
N ALA A 226 26.84 9.90 -7.65
CA ALA A 226 27.29 10.80 -8.72
C ALA A 226 26.27 11.87 -9.12
N LEU A 227 25.09 11.92 -8.48
CA LEU A 227 24.16 13.01 -8.70
C LEU A 227 24.86 14.33 -8.32
N PRO A 228 24.92 15.30 -9.24
CA PRO A 228 25.62 16.53 -8.99
C PRO A 228 25.07 17.20 -7.73
N SER A 229 25.93 17.93 -7.01
CA SER A 229 25.57 18.63 -5.78
C SER A 229 24.36 19.57 -5.91
N HIS A 230 23.95 19.95 -7.13
CA HIS A 230 22.75 20.75 -7.34
C HIS A 230 21.42 20.00 -7.12
N ILE A 231 21.40 18.67 -7.23
CA ILE A 231 20.25 17.85 -6.80
C ILE A 231 20.25 17.72 -5.26
N ARG A 232 21.40 17.89 -4.60
CA ARG A 232 21.51 18.12 -3.15
C ARG A 232 21.30 19.60 -2.83
N ALA A 233 20.07 20.09 -2.94
CA ALA A 233 19.69 21.48 -2.66
C ALA A 233 20.67 22.50 -3.26
N HIS A 234 20.44 22.93 -4.51
CA HIS A 234 21.17 24.03 -5.15
C HIS A 234 21.66 25.07 -4.12
N LYS A 235 22.98 25.11 -3.89
CA LYS A 235 23.55 26.13 -3.00
C LYS A 235 23.20 27.49 -3.60
N ALA A 236 22.54 28.33 -2.81
CA ALA A 236 22.14 29.67 -3.22
C ALA A 236 23.39 30.47 -3.57
N ARG A 237 23.32 31.22 -4.67
CA ARG A 237 24.37 32.15 -5.08
C ARG A 237 24.57 33.19 -3.99
N LEU A 238 25.81 33.34 -3.53
CA LEU A 238 26.22 34.33 -2.54
C LEU A 238 27.11 35.37 -3.24
N ASP A 239 26.67 36.61 -3.25
CA ASP A 239 27.43 37.75 -3.75
C ASP A 239 27.89 38.61 -2.59
N VAL A 240 29.17 38.99 -2.59
CA VAL A 240 29.77 39.81 -1.52
C VAL A 240 30.31 41.11 -2.09
N ARG A 241 29.93 42.24 -1.48
CA ARG A 241 30.47 43.57 -1.78
C ARG A 241 31.21 44.13 -0.57
N LEU A 242 32.42 44.66 -0.79
CA LEU A 242 33.30 45.16 0.25
C LEU A 242 33.51 46.67 0.12
N PHE A 243 33.53 47.36 1.27
CA PHE A 243 33.68 48.80 1.36
C PHE A 243 34.61 49.20 2.51
N GLY A 244 35.44 50.22 2.31
CA GLY A 244 36.23 50.80 3.39
C GLY A 244 37.47 51.58 2.95
N THR A 245 37.94 52.46 3.84
CA THR A 245 39.13 53.29 3.68
C THR A 245 40.07 53.09 4.87
N ALA A 246 41.31 53.57 4.78
CA ALA A 246 42.23 53.53 5.91
C ALA A 246 41.61 54.22 7.14
N GLY A 247 41.71 53.59 8.31
CA GLY A 247 41.14 54.06 9.57
C GLY A 247 39.67 53.70 9.81
N SER A 248 38.95 53.17 8.81
CA SER A 248 37.56 52.71 8.98
C SER A 248 37.46 51.20 9.15
N PRO A 249 36.41 50.66 9.79
CA PRO A 249 36.08 49.24 9.71
C PRO A 249 35.86 48.78 8.26
N LEU A 250 36.14 47.51 7.98
CA LEU A 250 35.76 46.83 6.75
C LEU A 250 34.26 46.52 6.79
N LYS A 251 33.49 47.13 5.90
CA LYS A 251 32.06 46.84 5.73
C LYS A 251 31.88 45.84 4.59
N ALA A 252 31.11 44.79 4.84
CA ALA A 252 30.83 43.74 3.85
C ALA A 252 29.32 43.48 3.76
N THR A 253 28.78 43.53 2.55
CA THR A 253 27.38 43.17 2.27
C THR A 253 27.35 41.82 1.57
N PHE A 254 26.68 40.84 2.17
CA PHE A 254 26.47 39.50 1.65
C PHE A 254 25.01 39.38 1.18
N ALA A 255 24.80 38.99 -0.07
CA ALA A 255 23.48 38.81 -0.65
C ALA A 255 23.30 37.38 -1.17
N ALA A 256 22.20 36.73 -0.79
CA ALA A 256 21.85 35.39 -1.26
C ALA A 256 20.33 35.17 -1.22
N GLY A 257 19.77 34.59 -2.29
CA GLY A 257 18.37 34.15 -2.31
C GLY A 257 17.34 35.26 -2.08
N GLY A 258 17.62 36.50 -2.52
CA GLY A 258 16.76 37.67 -2.31
C GLY A 258 17.00 38.41 -0.98
N GLU A 259 17.79 37.84 -0.07
CA GLU A 259 18.17 38.47 1.20
C GLU A 259 19.54 39.16 1.10
N SER A 260 19.73 40.20 1.92
CA SER A 260 21.05 40.81 2.11
C SER A 260 21.32 41.18 3.56
N VAL A 261 22.55 40.93 3.99
CA VAL A 261 23.06 41.23 5.33
C VAL A 261 24.32 42.06 5.18
N THR A 262 24.44 43.11 5.99
CA THR A 262 25.64 43.94 6.03
C THR A 262 26.28 43.86 7.41
N VAL A 263 27.57 43.54 7.44
CA VAL A 263 28.38 43.38 8.65
C VAL A 263 29.62 44.27 8.57
N GLN A 264 30.21 44.60 9.73
CA GLN A 264 31.43 45.41 9.83
C GLN A 264 32.46 44.69 10.69
N SER A 265 33.75 44.76 10.33
CA SER A 265 34.84 44.23 11.16
C SER A 265 34.90 44.96 12.50
N GLU A 266 35.47 44.30 13.51
CA GLU A 266 35.73 44.95 14.80
C GLU A 266 37.03 45.75 14.74
N GLY A 267 38.02 45.25 13.98
CA GLY A 267 39.24 45.98 13.64
C GLY A 267 39.03 47.01 12.52
N THR A 268 39.95 47.98 12.42
CA THR A 268 40.00 48.96 11.33
C THR A 268 40.95 48.53 10.22
N LEU A 269 40.67 48.99 9.01
CA LEU A 269 41.55 48.84 7.85
C LEU A 269 42.79 49.73 8.03
N SER A 270 43.98 49.16 7.92
CA SER A 270 45.25 49.91 8.01
C SER A 270 46.00 49.91 6.68
N PRO A 271 46.87 50.89 6.40
CA PRO A 271 47.78 50.81 5.27
C PRO A 271 48.67 49.57 5.35
N ALA A 272 48.77 48.83 4.26
CA ALA A 272 49.53 47.59 4.21
C ALA A 272 51.05 47.87 4.21
N THR A 273 51.75 47.34 5.20
CA THR A 273 53.22 47.44 5.30
C THR A 273 53.97 46.32 4.56
N LYS A 274 53.29 45.21 4.22
CA LYS A 274 53.89 44.09 3.48
C LYS A 274 53.02 43.59 2.32
N ARG A 275 51.82 43.10 2.62
CA ARG A 275 50.89 42.55 1.62
C ARG A 275 49.52 43.23 1.75
N PRO A 276 49.06 43.97 0.72
CA PRO A 276 47.71 44.52 0.71
C PRO A 276 46.68 43.41 0.53
N LEU A 277 45.41 43.76 0.78
CA LEU A 277 44.26 42.90 0.51
C LEU A 277 44.23 42.53 -0.98
N ASP A 278 44.42 41.24 -1.24
CA ASP A 278 44.35 40.66 -2.56
C ASP A 278 42.94 40.08 -2.79
N THR A 279 42.41 40.29 -3.99
CA THR A 279 41.11 39.78 -4.41
C THR A 279 41.07 38.24 -4.37
N ALA A 280 42.19 37.57 -4.65
CA ALA A 280 42.25 36.11 -4.55
C ALA A 280 42.13 35.63 -3.09
N VAL A 281 42.83 36.30 -2.16
CA VAL A 281 42.75 36.02 -0.72
C VAL A 281 41.35 36.32 -0.16
N LEU A 282 40.73 37.44 -0.55
CA LEU A 282 39.37 37.79 -0.16
C LEU A 282 38.37 36.73 -0.63
N ARG A 283 38.47 36.30 -1.90
CA ARG A 283 37.62 35.23 -2.45
C ARG A 283 37.83 33.91 -1.72
N GLU A 284 39.07 33.55 -1.40
CA GLU A 284 39.38 32.34 -0.65
C GLU A 284 38.77 32.38 0.76
N GLN A 285 39.03 33.43 1.54
CA GLN A 285 38.58 33.49 2.95
C GLN A 285 37.06 33.63 3.07
N LEU A 286 36.44 34.46 2.23
CA LEU A 286 34.98 34.65 2.22
C LEU A 286 34.25 33.46 1.58
N GLY A 287 34.93 32.68 0.75
CA GLY A 287 34.41 31.48 0.08
C GLY A 287 34.45 30.20 0.92
N ARG A 288 35.06 30.21 2.12
CA ARG A 288 35.09 29.08 3.06
C ARG A 288 33.73 28.89 3.74
N LEU A 289 32.76 28.38 2.98
CA LEU A 289 31.35 28.28 3.37
C LEU A 289 30.95 26.87 3.88
N GLY A 290 31.83 25.88 3.86
CA GLY A 290 31.59 24.54 4.42
C GLY A 290 30.28 23.89 3.93
N ASP A 291 29.52 23.30 4.85
CA ASP A 291 28.24 22.63 4.60
C ASP A 291 27.04 23.59 4.51
N THR A 292 27.28 24.90 4.55
CA THR A 292 26.19 25.88 4.40
C THR A 292 25.58 25.79 3.00
N PRO A 293 24.30 26.20 2.84
CA PRO A 293 23.59 26.13 1.56
C PRO A 293 24.01 27.28 0.62
N PHE A 294 25.18 27.91 0.81
CA PHE A 294 25.64 29.06 0.02
C PHE A 294 26.91 28.73 -0.77
N ALA A 295 27.02 29.30 -1.96
CA ALA A 295 28.24 29.25 -2.76
C ALA A 295 28.64 30.67 -3.20
N LEU A 296 29.85 31.10 -2.83
CA LEU A 296 30.38 32.40 -3.24
C LEU A 296 30.49 32.45 -4.77
N THR A 297 29.68 33.29 -5.40
CA THR A 297 29.58 33.39 -6.87
C THR A 297 30.06 34.74 -7.38
N GLY A 298 29.79 35.82 -6.64
CA GLY A 298 30.30 37.16 -6.92
C GLY A 298 31.10 37.74 -5.76
N LEU A 299 32.19 38.45 -6.08
CA LEU A 299 32.95 39.27 -5.14
C LEU A 299 33.28 40.60 -5.80
N ASP A 300 32.80 41.69 -5.22
CA ASP A 300 33.06 43.06 -5.63
C ASP A 300 33.84 43.79 -4.53
N ALA A 301 35.07 44.16 -4.86
CA ALA A 301 35.98 44.91 -3.98
C ALA A 301 36.16 46.36 -4.46
N GLY A 302 35.38 46.84 -5.44
CA GLY A 302 35.52 48.18 -6.01
C GLY A 302 35.27 49.32 -5.02
N GLY A 303 34.59 49.03 -3.90
CA GLY A 303 34.38 49.96 -2.79
C GLY A 303 35.53 50.02 -1.76
N LEU A 304 36.61 49.25 -1.94
CA LEU A 304 37.80 49.27 -1.07
C LEU A 304 38.89 50.18 -1.64
N ALA A 305 39.43 51.07 -0.82
CA ALA A 305 40.62 51.82 -1.20
C ALA A 305 41.84 50.88 -1.36
N SER A 306 42.75 51.21 -2.27
CA SER A 306 43.93 50.40 -2.57
C SER A 306 44.92 50.39 -1.41
N GLY A 307 45.66 49.29 -1.25
CA GLY A 307 46.79 49.23 -0.31
C GLY A 307 46.39 49.03 1.15
N LEU A 308 45.19 48.52 1.42
CA LEU A 308 44.69 48.27 2.78
C LEU A 308 45.02 46.86 3.28
N PHE A 309 45.04 46.69 4.61
CA PHE A 309 45.27 45.44 5.32
C PHE A 309 44.23 45.27 6.43
N ILE A 310 43.79 44.03 6.62
CA ILE A 310 43.05 43.58 7.81
C ILE A 310 43.45 42.13 8.14
N PRO A 311 43.49 41.73 9.42
CA PRO A 311 43.77 40.34 9.79
C PRO A 311 42.77 39.35 9.19
N VAL A 312 43.24 38.14 8.83
CA VAL A 312 42.38 37.07 8.30
C VAL A 312 41.30 36.63 9.29
N SER A 313 41.58 36.73 10.60
CA SER A 313 40.58 36.48 11.65
C SER A 313 39.35 37.39 11.50
N GLU A 314 39.53 38.67 11.18
CA GLU A 314 38.43 39.61 10.95
C GLU A 314 37.57 39.22 9.75
N LEU A 315 38.18 38.74 8.66
CA LEU A 315 37.47 38.24 7.48
C LEU A 315 36.63 36.99 7.82
N ASN A 316 37.17 36.11 8.66
CA ASN A 316 36.46 34.92 9.14
C ASN A 316 35.27 35.30 10.04
N HIS A 317 35.45 36.22 10.99
CA HIS A 317 34.38 36.71 11.86
C HIS A 317 33.28 37.44 11.08
N LEU A 318 33.66 38.25 10.07
CA LEU A 318 32.73 38.88 9.13
C LEU A 318 31.88 37.85 8.38
N ARG A 319 32.54 36.87 7.73
CA ARG A 319 31.87 35.79 7.00
C ARG A 319 30.92 35.02 7.91
N GLN A 320 31.38 34.61 9.09
CA GLN A 320 30.59 33.80 10.01
C GLN A 320 29.31 34.54 10.45
N ARG A 321 29.43 35.80 10.90
CA ARG A 321 28.25 36.60 11.28
C ARG A 321 27.28 36.80 10.12
N ALA A 322 27.78 37.14 8.93
CA ALA A 322 26.92 37.35 7.77
C ALA A 322 26.19 36.08 7.33
N VAL A 323 26.89 34.93 7.34
CA VAL A 323 26.31 33.63 7.00
C VAL A 323 25.30 33.18 8.04
N ASP A 324 25.58 33.35 9.34
CA ASP A 324 24.64 33.03 10.42
C ASP A 324 23.35 33.86 10.30
N ASP A 325 23.46 35.15 10.02
CA ASP A 325 22.31 36.04 9.80
C ASP A 325 21.51 35.64 8.56
N LEU A 326 22.18 35.36 7.43
CA LEU A 326 21.53 34.89 6.21
C LEU A 326 20.83 33.54 6.42
N LEU A 327 21.44 32.63 7.19
CA LEU A 327 20.82 31.35 7.57
C LEU A 327 19.57 31.57 8.42
N ARG A 328 19.61 32.46 9.41
CA ARG A 328 18.42 32.79 10.24
C ARG A 328 17.29 33.31 9.37
N ARG A 329 17.55 34.26 8.46
CA ARG A 329 16.53 34.80 7.55
C ARG A 329 15.99 33.76 6.58
N ARG A 330 16.86 32.95 5.98
CA ARG A 330 16.47 31.84 5.09
C ARG A 330 15.59 30.82 5.81
N ASN A 331 15.92 30.45 7.05
CA ASN A 331 15.13 29.52 7.83
C ASN A 331 13.75 30.08 8.15
N TRP A 332 13.64 31.36 8.53
CA TRP A 332 12.35 32.02 8.68
C TRP A 332 11.53 32.04 7.40
N ALA A 333 12.14 32.35 6.25
CA ALA A 333 11.44 32.33 4.97
C ALA A 333 10.93 30.91 4.60
N LEU A 334 11.74 29.88 4.87
CA LEU A 334 11.34 28.47 4.68
C LEU A 334 10.20 28.07 5.63
N GLU A 335 10.28 28.44 6.90
CA GLU A 335 9.23 28.18 7.88
C GLU A 335 7.92 28.89 7.52
N ALA A 336 8.00 30.15 7.06
CA ALA A 336 6.85 30.90 6.56
C ALA A 336 6.23 30.25 5.33
N ALA A 337 7.04 29.87 4.32
CA ALA A 337 6.57 29.16 3.14
C ALA A 337 5.95 27.79 3.49
N HIS A 338 6.53 27.06 4.45
CA HIS A 338 5.95 25.82 4.95
C HIS A 338 4.64 26.06 5.71
N ALA A 339 4.54 27.14 6.48
CA ALA A 339 3.31 27.53 7.17
C ALA A 339 2.20 27.91 6.18
N GLU A 340 2.50 28.72 5.17
CA GLU A 340 1.58 29.08 4.09
C GLU A 340 1.12 27.83 3.33
N ARG A 341 2.06 26.96 2.95
CA ARG A 341 1.72 25.69 2.30
C ARG A 341 0.81 24.83 3.16
N ARG A 342 1.07 24.74 4.47
CA ARG A 342 0.19 24.01 5.41
C ARG A 342 -1.20 24.66 5.48
N ALA A 343 -1.27 25.98 5.58
CA ALA A 343 -2.54 26.70 5.61
C ALA A 343 -3.36 26.48 4.32
N ASN A 344 -2.70 26.48 3.16
CA ASN A 344 -3.35 26.19 1.88
C ASN A 344 -3.85 24.73 1.81
N ILE A 345 -3.06 23.77 2.30
CA ILE A 345 -3.48 22.37 2.39
C ILE A 345 -4.69 22.23 3.34
N GLU A 346 -4.65 22.88 4.49
CA GLU A 346 -5.74 22.87 5.47
C GLU A 346 -7.02 23.50 4.90
N ALA A 347 -6.90 24.64 4.22
CA ALA A 347 -8.02 25.30 3.56
C ALA A 347 -8.68 24.39 2.51
N VAL A 348 -7.87 23.72 1.67
CA VAL A 348 -8.39 22.74 0.70
C VAL A 348 -9.00 21.52 1.41
N ALA A 349 -8.38 21.03 2.48
CA ALA A 349 -8.88 19.90 3.25
C ALA A 349 -10.24 20.21 3.91
N GLN A 350 -10.47 21.47 4.31
CA GLN A 350 -11.73 21.93 4.90
C GLN A 350 -12.79 22.29 3.85
N ALA A 351 -12.38 22.70 2.65
CA ALA A 351 -13.27 23.05 1.56
C ALA A 351 -13.86 21.80 0.89
N VAL A 352 -14.80 21.15 1.58
CA VAL A 352 -15.61 20.06 1.01
C VAL A 352 -16.79 20.68 0.25
N ASP A 353 -16.83 20.50 -1.06
CA ASP A 353 -18.05 20.77 -1.83
C ASP A 353 -19.06 19.66 -1.56
N ALA A 354 -19.85 19.83 -0.51
CA ALA A 354 -20.81 18.81 -0.06
C ALA A 354 -21.92 18.56 -1.10
N GLY A 355 -22.14 19.48 -2.05
CA GLY A 355 -23.22 19.39 -3.03
C GLY A 355 -24.60 19.12 -2.40
N SER A 356 -25.58 18.78 -3.24
CA SER A 356 -26.86 18.24 -2.76
C SER A 356 -26.80 16.72 -2.76
N VAL A 357 -27.10 16.07 -1.64
CA VAL A 357 -27.31 14.62 -1.62
C VAL A 357 -28.73 14.26 -2.05
N PRO A 358 -28.93 13.24 -2.91
CA PRO A 358 -30.26 12.77 -3.28
C PRO A 358 -31.05 12.27 -2.07
N GLY A 359 -32.35 12.60 -2.01
CA GLY A 359 -33.32 11.82 -1.23
C GLY A 359 -33.35 12.11 0.28
N ALA A 360 -33.75 13.32 0.63
CA ALA A 360 -34.03 13.73 2.00
C ALA A 360 -35.44 13.36 2.49
N ALA A 361 -35.89 12.10 2.36
CA ALA A 361 -37.13 11.65 2.99
C ALA A 361 -37.05 10.17 3.38
N ALA A 362 -36.31 9.84 4.44
CA ALA A 362 -36.51 8.55 5.08
C ALA A 362 -37.90 8.58 5.75
N ARG A 363 -38.86 7.82 5.20
CA ARG A 363 -40.15 7.55 5.85
C ARG A 363 -39.98 6.79 7.19
N GLN A 364 -38.84 6.14 7.38
CA GLN A 364 -38.48 5.36 8.56
C GLN A 364 -37.40 6.07 9.38
N ALA A 365 -37.45 5.91 10.72
CA ALA A 365 -36.51 6.54 11.65
C ALA A 365 -35.05 6.14 11.39
N TYR A 366 -34.81 4.91 10.89
CA TYR A 366 -33.51 4.37 10.50
C TYR A 366 -33.68 3.22 9.51
N ARG A 367 -32.57 2.71 8.97
CA ARG A 367 -32.47 1.49 8.17
C ARG A 367 -31.56 0.47 8.85
N LEU A 368 -32.08 -0.71 9.11
CA LEU A 368 -31.32 -1.91 9.46
C LEU A 368 -31.15 -2.74 8.19
N ILE A 369 -29.95 -2.65 7.62
CA ILE A 369 -29.57 -3.23 6.34
C ILE A 369 -28.90 -4.57 6.59
N VAL A 370 -29.46 -5.67 6.06
CA VAL A 370 -28.91 -7.01 6.27
C VAL A 370 -28.45 -7.59 4.94
N GLU A 371 -27.15 -7.83 4.83
CA GLU A 371 -26.54 -8.49 3.68
C GLU A 371 -26.44 -9.99 3.88
N VAL A 372 -26.93 -10.76 2.91
CA VAL A 372 -26.95 -12.22 2.91
C VAL A 372 -26.58 -12.75 1.52
N TYR A 373 -26.21 -14.03 1.46
CA TYR A 373 -25.94 -14.73 0.19
C TYR A 373 -26.91 -15.88 -0.11
N ARG A 374 -27.75 -16.27 0.87
CA ARG A 374 -28.82 -17.26 0.68
C ARG A 374 -30.19 -16.59 0.71
N LEU A 375 -31.14 -17.15 -0.03
CA LEU A 375 -32.51 -16.63 -0.07
C LEU A 375 -33.27 -16.86 1.24
N ASP A 376 -33.06 -18.00 1.90
CA ASP A 376 -33.71 -18.30 3.19
C ASP A 376 -33.21 -17.37 4.32
N ASP A 377 -31.93 -17.00 4.26
CA ASP A 377 -31.33 -16.02 5.18
C ASP A 377 -31.95 -14.63 4.98
N ALA A 378 -32.35 -14.25 3.76
CA ALA A 378 -33.05 -12.99 3.49
C ALA A 378 -34.44 -12.95 4.13
N VAL A 379 -35.19 -14.05 4.04
CA VAL A 379 -36.51 -14.18 4.69
C VAL A 379 -36.35 -14.12 6.21
N THR A 380 -35.39 -14.88 6.74
CA THR A 380 -35.08 -14.89 8.18
C THR A 380 -34.68 -13.50 8.69
N ALA A 381 -33.87 -12.76 7.94
CA ALA A 381 -33.50 -11.38 8.28
C ALA A 381 -34.70 -10.44 8.30
N ALA A 382 -35.59 -10.56 7.33
CA ALA A 382 -36.82 -9.79 7.25
C ALA A 382 -37.75 -10.06 8.45
N ASP A 383 -37.90 -11.33 8.84
CA ASP A 383 -38.70 -11.75 10.02
C ASP A 383 -38.10 -11.24 11.33
N ALA A 384 -36.77 -11.15 11.40
CA ALA A 384 -36.05 -10.63 12.56
C ALA A 384 -36.04 -9.08 12.65
N GLY A 385 -36.61 -8.37 11.67
CA GLY A 385 -36.81 -6.92 11.71
C GLY A 385 -35.89 -6.09 10.82
N ALA A 386 -35.17 -6.70 9.87
CA ALA A 386 -34.46 -5.96 8.83
C ALA A 386 -35.43 -5.07 8.03
N THR A 387 -35.00 -3.85 7.71
CA THR A 387 -35.79 -2.90 6.91
C THR A 387 -35.35 -2.88 5.45
N GLU A 388 -34.14 -3.35 5.17
CA GLU A 388 -33.58 -3.49 3.83
C GLU A 388 -32.72 -4.76 3.79
N ILE A 389 -32.87 -5.55 2.72
CA ILE A 389 -32.07 -6.74 2.46
C ILE A 389 -31.14 -6.45 1.30
N VAL A 390 -29.86 -6.83 1.44
CA VAL A 390 -28.89 -6.87 0.35
C VAL A 390 -28.58 -8.33 0.03
N LEU A 391 -28.78 -8.76 -1.20
CA LEU A 391 -28.40 -10.10 -1.66
C LEU A 391 -27.07 -10.04 -2.41
N ASP A 392 -26.07 -10.84 -1.99
CA ASP A 392 -24.82 -11.08 -2.72
C ASP A 392 -24.83 -12.46 -3.41
N PRO A 393 -25.34 -12.56 -4.65
CA PRO A 393 -25.29 -13.81 -5.40
C PRO A 393 -23.89 -14.12 -5.95
N PHE A 394 -22.94 -13.20 -5.80
CA PHE A 394 -21.57 -13.33 -6.33
C PHE A 394 -20.55 -13.74 -5.27
N LEU A 395 -20.98 -13.93 -4.02
CA LEU A 395 -20.09 -14.36 -2.94
C LEU A 395 -19.66 -15.83 -3.09
N ARG A 396 -20.60 -16.71 -3.43
CA ARG A 396 -20.39 -18.16 -3.53
C ARG A 396 -21.01 -18.74 -4.79
N HIS A 397 -20.37 -19.76 -5.35
CA HIS A 397 -20.92 -20.60 -6.41
C HIS A 397 -21.66 -21.83 -5.82
N PRO A 398 -22.81 -22.25 -6.36
CA PRO A 398 -23.61 -21.59 -7.41
C PRO A 398 -24.41 -20.40 -6.88
N ALA A 399 -24.67 -19.45 -7.78
CA ALA A 399 -25.60 -18.37 -7.53
C ALA A 399 -27.05 -18.90 -7.56
N PRO A 400 -27.98 -18.31 -6.79
CA PRO A 400 -29.37 -18.76 -6.78
C PRO A 400 -30.08 -18.50 -8.12
N PRO A 401 -31.14 -19.25 -8.46
CA PRO A 401 -31.93 -19.00 -9.66
C PRO A 401 -32.59 -17.60 -9.66
N LEU A 402 -32.47 -16.87 -10.77
CA LEU A 402 -33.06 -15.53 -10.92
C LEU A 402 -34.58 -15.50 -10.68
N SER A 403 -35.30 -16.56 -11.04
CA SER A 403 -36.74 -16.69 -10.80
C SER A 403 -37.09 -16.65 -9.31
N GLN A 404 -36.32 -17.33 -8.47
CA GLN A 404 -36.52 -17.33 -7.01
C GLN A 404 -36.20 -15.96 -6.41
N VAL A 405 -35.20 -15.25 -6.95
CA VAL A 405 -34.86 -13.88 -6.54
C VAL A 405 -35.99 -12.91 -6.85
N LYS A 406 -36.65 -13.05 -8.02
CA LYS A 406 -37.85 -12.25 -8.36
C LYS A 406 -39.00 -12.49 -7.39
N VAL A 407 -39.25 -13.76 -7.03
CA VAL A 407 -40.27 -14.12 -6.03
C VAL A 407 -39.95 -13.51 -4.67
N LEU A 408 -38.69 -13.59 -4.22
CA LEU A 408 -38.23 -12.96 -2.99
C LEU A 408 -38.42 -11.44 -3.01
N ALA A 409 -38.07 -10.79 -4.12
CA ALA A 409 -38.25 -9.34 -4.28
C ALA A 409 -39.71 -8.91 -4.10
N GLN A 410 -40.64 -9.65 -4.71
CA GLN A 410 -42.09 -9.41 -4.57
C GLN A 410 -42.56 -9.63 -3.13
N ALA A 411 -42.13 -10.72 -2.49
CA ALA A 411 -42.50 -11.04 -1.11
C ALA A 411 -42.01 -9.98 -0.10
N LEU A 412 -40.77 -9.50 -0.25
CA LEU A 412 -40.20 -8.45 0.60
C LEU A 412 -40.87 -7.09 0.35
N SER A 413 -41.13 -6.75 -0.91
CA SER A 413 -41.83 -5.51 -1.28
C SER A 413 -43.24 -5.45 -0.67
N GLY A 414 -43.97 -6.56 -0.65
CA GLY A 414 -45.28 -6.67 0.02
C GLY A 414 -45.24 -6.41 1.53
N ARG A 415 -44.06 -6.48 2.15
CA ARG A 415 -43.80 -6.18 3.57
C ARG A 415 -43.18 -4.79 3.77
N GLY A 416 -43.02 -3.99 2.72
CA GLY A 416 -42.34 -2.70 2.76
C GLY A 416 -40.81 -2.80 2.98
N ILE A 417 -40.22 -3.96 2.69
CA ILE A 417 -38.78 -4.21 2.81
C ILE A 417 -38.16 -4.16 1.41
N SER A 418 -37.15 -3.31 1.23
CA SER A 418 -36.44 -3.20 -0.05
C SER A 418 -35.44 -4.36 -0.22
N LEU A 419 -35.39 -4.96 -1.40
CA LEU A 419 -34.34 -5.89 -1.81
C LEU A 419 -33.35 -5.19 -2.75
N ARG A 420 -32.08 -5.17 -2.37
CA ARG A 420 -30.97 -4.61 -3.14
C ARG A 420 -30.03 -5.71 -3.62
N LEU A 421 -29.55 -5.59 -4.84
CA LEU A 421 -28.54 -6.49 -5.40
C LEU A 421 -27.13 -5.96 -5.08
N ARG A 422 -26.28 -6.76 -4.46
CA ARG A 422 -24.84 -6.48 -4.39
C ARG A 422 -24.16 -6.95 -5.68
N THR A 423 -23.34 -6.10 -6.31
CA THR A 423 -22.51 -6.49 -7.46
C THR A 423 -21.14 -7.02 -7.01
N PRO A 424 -20.39 -7.72 -7.87
CA PRO A 424 -18.98 -7.99 -7.60
C PRO A 424 -18.19 -6.69 -7.39
N THR A 425 -17.13 -6.77 -6.59
CA THR A 425 -16.16 -5.69 -6.39
C THR A 425 -15.20 -5.54 -7.58
N ILE A 426 -15.00 -6.62 -8.35
CA ILE A 426 -14.19 -6.67 -9.56
C ILE A 426 -15.04 -7.21 -10.71
N VAL A 427 -15.16 -6.44 -11.79
CA VAL A 427 -15.87 -6.83 -13.01
C VAL A 427 -14.96 -6.59 -14.21
N ARG A 428 -14.51 -7.69 -14.83
CA ARG A 428 -13.75 -7.63 -16.09
C ARG A 428 -14.70 -7.65 -17.29
N PRO A 429 -14.25 -7.26 -18.49
CA PRO A 429 -15.09 -7.32 -19.70
C PRO A 429 -15.78 -8.68 -19.91
N GLU A 430 -15.09 -9.78 -19.65
CA GLU A 430 -15.64 -11.14 -19.76
C GLU A 430 -16.70 -11.46 -18.69
N ASP A 431 -16.65 -10.81 -17.52
CA ASP A 431 -17.64 -11.00 -16.46
C ASP A 431 -18.93 -10.21 -16.75
N ARG A 432 -18.89 -9.24 -17.66
CA ARG A 432 -19.97 -8.26 -17.85
C ARG A 432 -21.29 -8.90 -18.24
N GLN A 433 -21.27 -9.88 -19.15
CA GLN A 433 -22.50 -10.54 -19.58
C GLN A 433 -23.19 -11.28 -18.42
N ALA A 434 -22.42 -11.90 -17.53
CA ALA A 434 -22.96 -12.59 -16.36
C ALA A 434 -23.58 -11.59 -15.37
N VAL A 435 -22.89 -10.47 -15.11
CA VAL A 435 -23.40 -9.39 -14.24
C VAL A 435 -24.66 -8.75 -14.83
N GLN A 436 -24.72 -8.54 -16.15
CA GLN A 436 -25.86 -7.89 -16.81
C GLN A 436 -27.18 -8.65 -16.57
N LYS A 437 -27.16 -9.98 -16.60
CA LYS A 437 -28.35 -10.82 -16.30
C LYS A 437 -28.96 -10.53 -14.93
N TRP A 438 -28.14 -10.14 -13.96
CA TRP A 438 -28.59 -9.73 -12.63
C TRP A 438 -29.07 -8.27 -12.60
N LEU A 439 -28.41 -7.38 -13.33
CA LEU A 439 -28.81 -5.97 -13.45
C LEU A 439 -30.16 -5.79 -14.14
N ASP A 440 -30.49 -6.70 -15.07
CA ASP A 440 -31.78 -6.80 -15.77
C ASP A 440 -32.96 -7.17 -14.85
N LEU A 441 -32.70 -7.52 -13.58
CA LEU A 441 -33.75 -7.61 -12.56
C LEU A 441 -34.28 -6.23 -12.12
N GLU A 442 -33.59 -5.16 -12.49
CA GLU A 442 -33.95 -3.76 -12.18
C GLU A 442 -34.08 -3.43 -10.69
N LEU A 443 -33.48 -4.28 -9.83
CA LEU A 443 -33.37 -4.00 -8.41
C LEU A 443 -32.45 -2.79 -8.14
N PRO A 444 -32.66 -2.06 -7.03
CA PRO A 444 -31.65 -1.18 -6.47
C PRO A 444 -30.32 -1.93 -6.32
N VAL A 445 -29.21 -1.20 -6.43
CA VAL A 445 -27.86 -1.79 -6.48
C VAL A 445 -26.99 -1.30 -5.33
N GLN A 446 -26.19 -2.20 -4.75
CA GLN A 446 -25.06 -1.86 -3.90
C GLN A 446 -23.79 -2.30 -4.63
N SER A 447 -22.84 -1.40 -4.85
CA SER A 447 -21.63 -1.74 -5.60
C SER A 447 -20.35 -1.29 -4.89
N GLY A 448 -19.41 -2.24 -4.77
CA GLY A 448 -18.02 -1.97 -4.42
C GLY A 448 -17.13 -1.62 -5.62
N HIS A 449 -17.70 -1.58 -6.82
CA HIS A 449 -16.99 -1.29 -8.06
C HIS A 449 -17.29 0.15 -8.50
N LEU A 450 -16.33 1.07 -8.34
CA LEU A 450 -16.52 2.50 -8.61
C LEU A 450 -17.05 2.79 -10.03
N GLY A 451 -16.59 2.03 -11.03
CA GLY A 451 -17.09 2.17 -12.41
C GLY A 451 -18.56 1.81 -12.56
N LEU A 452 -19.06 0.82 -11.80
CA LEU A 452 -20.48 0.43 -11.83
C LEU A 452 -21.31 1.44 -11.05
N VAL A 453 -20.76 2.01 -9.97
CA VAL A 453 -21.40 3.13 -9.27
C VAL A 453 -21.67 4.27 -10.26
N ALA A 454 -20.64 4.75 -10.95
CA ALA A 454 -20.78 5.85 -11.90
C ALA A 454 -21.71 5.50 -13.08
N GLU A 455 -21.54 4.31 -13.68
CA GLU A 455 -22.33 3.88 -14.84
C GLU A 455 -23.83 3.78 -14.51
N LEU A 456 -24.19 3.06 -13.45
CA LEU A 456 -25.58 2.81 -13.07
C LEU A 456 -26.24 4.07 -12.53
N SER A 457 -25.51 4.90 -11.78
CA SER A 457 -26.01 6.19 -11.33
C SER A 457 -26.33 7.13 -12.50
N ARG A 458 -25.49 7.18 -13.55
CA ARG A 458 -25.79 7.94 -14.77
C ARG A 458 -27.02 7.43 -15.54
N GLN A 459 -27.35 6.15 -15.39
CA GLN A 459 -28.58 5.55 -15.91
C GLN A 459 -29.80 5.83 -15.01
N GLY A 460 -29.65 6.57 -13.91
CA GLY A 460 -30.73 6.90 -12.99
C GLY A 460 -31.11 5.76 -12.03
N ARG A 461 -30.28 4.72 -11.90
CA ARG A 461 -30.52 3.62 -10.95
C ARG A 461 -30.36 4.10 -9.51
N ASP A 462 -31.06 3.44 -8.58
CA ASP A 462 -30.77 3.57 -7.15
C ASP A 462 -29.48 2.79 -6.82
N VAL A 463 -28.41 3.54 -6.53
CA VAL A 463 -27.07 3.00 -6.26
C VAL A 463 -26.57 3.43 -4.88
N THR A 464 -26.23 2.45 -4.04
CA THR A 464 -25.40 2.64 -2.85
C THR A 464 -23.95 2.26 -3.17
N ALA A 465 -23.00 3.14 -2.87
CA ALA A 465 -21.58 2.80 -2.88
C ALA A 465 -21.24 1.98 -1.63
N ASP A 466 -20.68 0.80 -1.82
CA ASP A 466 -20.32 -0.15 -0.76
C ASP A 466 -19.06 0.28 0.02
N TYR A 467 -18.81 -0.36 1.17
CA TYR A 467 -17.58 -0.15 1.95
C TYR A 467 -16.31 -0.46 1.15
N ALA A 468 -16.39 -1.33 0.12
CA ALA A 468 -15.27 -1.65 -0.76
C ALA A 468 -14.83 -0.49 -1.67
N VAL A 469 -15.64 0.56 -1.83
CA VAL A 469 -15.24 1.80 -2.53
C VAL A 469 -14.26 2.64 -1.68
N ASN A 470 -14.07 2.30 -0.39
CA ASN A 470 -13.14 2.93 0.53
C ASN A 470 -13.38 4.44 0.72
N VAL A 471 -14.63 4.80 1.08
CA VAL A 471 -14.95 6.18 1.47
C VAL A 471 -14.32 6.47 2.84
N MET A 472 -13.16 7.12 2.81
CA MET A 472 -12.32 7.37 4.00
C MET A 472 -12.43 8.81 4.53
N ASN A 473 -12.85 9.77 3.69
CA ASN A 473 -12.94 11.19 4.06
C ASN A 473 -14.02 11.89 3.23
N ALA A 474 -14.35 13.12 3.63
CA ALA A 474 -15.41 13.90 3.02
C ALA A 474 -15.16 14.25 1.54
N HIS A 475 -13.90 14.41 1.11
CA HIS A 475 -13.57 14.66 -0.31
C HIS A 475 -13.92 13.46 -1.18
N THR A 476 -13.56 12.25 -0.73
CA THR A 476 -13.95 11.01 -1.40
C THR A 476 -15.47 10.85 -1.45
N ALA A 477 -16.17 11.20 -0.36
CA ALA A 477 -17.63 11.16 -0.33
C ALA A 477 -18.26 12.13 -1.34
N ALA A 478 -17.81 13.39 -1.37
CA ALA A 478 -18.29 14.41 -2.31
C ALA A 478 -18.11 13.95 -3.77
N GLU A 479 -16.96 13.37 -4.10
CA GLU A 479 -16.69 12.87 -5.45
C GLU A 479 -17.62 11.70 -5.83
N ILE A 480 -17.89 10.77 -4.92
CA ILE A 480 -18.79 9.64 -5.21
C ILE A 480 -20.25 10.08 -5.30
N PHE A 481 -20.66 11.08 -4.51
CA PHE A 481 -21.96 11.73 -4.69
C PHE A 481 -22.05 12.44 -6.04
N ARG A 482 -20.97 13.10 -6.50
CA ARG A 482 -20.89 13.72 -7.83
C ARG A 482 -21.00 12.71 -8.97
N LEU A 483 -20.54 11.48 -8.77
CA LEU A 483 -20.77 10.35 -9.68
C LEU A 483 -22.22 9.84 -9.68
N GLY A 484 -23.05 10.32 -8.74
CA GLY A 484 -24.49 10.08 -8.67
C GLY A 484 -24.91 8.96 -7.71
N ALA A 485 -24.03 8.51 -6.81
CA ALA A 485 -24.44 7.58 -5.76
C ALA A 485 -25.51 8.22 -4.86
N GLN A 486 -26.50 7.46 -4.42
CA GLN A 486 -27.55 7.95 -3.52
C GLN A 486 -27.18 7.79 -2.05
N ARG A 487 -26.36 6.79 -1.73
CA ARG A 487 -25.86 6.52 -0.37
C ARG A 487 -24.44 5.96 -0.41
N LEU A 488 -23.70 6.14 0.67
CA LEU A 488 -22.33 5.66 0.83
C LEU A 488 -22.22 4.82 2.11
N THR A 489 -21.59 3.65 2.04
CA THR A 489 -21.15 2.95 3.24
C THR A 489 -19.76 3.45 3.63
N ALA A 490 -19.61 3.93 4.86
CA ALA A 490 -18.30 4.35 5.36
C ALA A 490 -17.30 3.18 5.35
N SER A 491 -16.01 3.49 5.11
CA SER A 491 -14.95 2.47 5.15
C SER A 491 -14.89 1.77 6.52
N VAL A 492 -14.67 0.46 6.49
CA VAL A 492 -14.50 -0.40 7.70
C VAL A 492 -13.19 -0.14 8.46
N GLU A 493 -12.34 0.75 7.94
CA GLU A 493 -11.09 1.17 8.57
C GLU A 493 -11.18 2.47 9.37
N LEU A 494 -12.34 3.12 9.37
CA LEU A 494 -12.53 4.36 10.11
C LEU A 494 -12.90 4.11 11.56
N THR A 495 -12.35 4.94 12.43
CA THR A 495 -12.80 5.09 13.82
C THR A 495 -14.16 5.76 13.88
N ALA A 496 -14.84 5.66 15.03
CA ALA A 496 -16.09 6.39 15.24
C ALA A 496 -15.89 7.93 15.22
N ASP A 497 -14.68 8.43 15.52
CA ASP A 497 -14.30 9.85 15.35
C ASP A 497 -14.20 10.21 13.88
N GLU A 498 -13.43 9.46 13.10
CA GLU A 498 -13.24 9.71 11.67
C GLU A 498 -14.55 9.55 10.88
N ILE A 499 -15.44 8.63 11.28
CA ILE A 499 -16.78 8.52 10.69
C ILE A 499 -17.59 9.79 10.96
N ARG A 500 -17.57 10.33 12.20
CA ARG A 500 -18.26 11.59 12.50
C ARG A 500 -17.73 12.72 11.64
N ASP A 501 -16.42 12.82 11.50
CA ASP A 501 -15.78 13.89 10.72
C ASP A 501 -16.06 13.74 9.21
N LEU A 502 -16.07 12.50 8.69
CA LEU A 502 -16.46 12.14 7.32
C LEU A 502 -17.87 12.64 6.99
N VAL A 503 -18.85 12.39 7.87
CA VAL A 503 -20.26 12.61 7.58
C VAL A 503 -20.76 14.00 7.98
N ALA A 504 -19.96 14.77 8.72
CA ALA A 504 -20.32 16.09 9.23
C ALA A 504 -20.87 17.05 8.15
N PRO A 505 -20.30 17.14 6.93
CA PRO A 505 -20.83 18.03 5.89
C PRO A 505 -22.26 17.72 5.45
N TRP A 506 -22.74 16.49 5.68
CA TRP A 506 -24.09 16.04 5.33
C TRP A 506 -24.94 15.72 6.56
N THR A 507 -24.48 16.04 7.77
CA THR A 507 -25.18 15.72 9.04
C THR A 507 -25.54 14.23 9.15
N GLY A 508 -24.67 13.33 8.66
CA GLY A 508 -24.91 11.89 8.68
C GLY A 508 -25.90 11.36 7.63
N ARG A 509 -26.55 12.23 6.85
CA ARG A 509 -27.52 11.83 5.83
C ARG A 509 -26.85 11.12 4.67
N ALA A 510 -27.54 10.12 4.11
CA ALA A 510 -27.05 9.30 3.00
C ALA A 510 -25.78 8.46 3.32
N PHE A 511 -25.46 8.27 4.60
CA PHE A 511 -24.41 7.36 5.03
C PHE A 511 -24.96 6.12 5.72
N ASP A 512 -24.35 4.98 5.41
CA ASP A 512 -24.53 3.70 6.08
C ASP A 512 -23.20 3.29 6.75
N VAL A 513 -23.26 2.49 7.82
CA VAL A 513 -22.07 2.00 8.55
C VAL A 513 -22.20 0.51 8.82
N LEU A 514 -21.13 -0.26 8.56
CA LEU A 514 -21.05 -1.68 8.93
C LEU A 514 -20.88 -1.81 10.44
N VAL A 515 -21.89 -2.34 11.11
CA VAL A 515 -21.90 -2.58 12.57
C VAL A 515 -21.72 -4.05 12.92
N TYR A 516 -22.01 -4.97 11.99
CA TYR A 516 -21.83 -6.40 12.21
C TYR A 516 -21.33 -7.14 10.97
N GLY A 517 -20.52 -8.19 11.18
CA GLY A 517 -20.19 -9.18 10.16
C GLY A 517 -18.71 -9.25 9.83
N ARG A 518 -18.35 -10.09 8.85
CA ARG A 518 -16.95 -10.33 8.46
C ARG A 518 -16.66 -9.68 7.10
N PRO A 519 -16.34 -8.37 7.03
CA PRO A 519 -16.07 -7.73 5.74
C PRO A 519 -14.93 -8.44 4.99
N GLU A 520 -14.94 -8.30 3.67
CA GLU A 520 -13.93 -8.90 2.81
C GLU A 520 -12.54 -8.33 3.12
N GLY A 521 -11.61 -9.21 3.47
CA GLY A 521 -10.26 -8.81 3.84
C GLY A 521 -9.26 -8.82 2.69
N MET A 522 -9.49 -9.67 1.68
CA MET A 522 -8.66 -9.83 0.47
C MET A 522 -9.44 -10.58 -0.60
N THR A 523 -9.27 -10.19 -1.87
CA THR A 523 -9.73 -10.94 -3.03
C THR A 523 -8.53 -11.57 -3.74
N LEU A 524 -8.62 -12.85 -4.03
CA LEU A 524 -7.58 -13.64 -4.70
C LEU A 524 -8.09 -14.06 -6.08
N GLU A 525 -7.30 -13.77 -7.12
CA GLU A 525 -7.50 -14.34 -8.47
C GLU A 525 -7.01 -15.80 -8.55
N HIS A 526 -6.32 -16.25 -7.50
CA HIS A 526 -5.90 -17.62 -7.28
C HIS A 526 -6.93 -18.38 -6.44
N CYS A 527 -7.36 -19.55 -6.91
CA CYS A 527 -8.26 -20.44 -6.17
C CYS A 527 -7.45 -21.41 -5.31
N VAL A 528 -7.49 -21.26 -3.98
CA VAL A 528 -6.72 -22.10 -3.04
C VAL A 528 -7.19 -23.55 -3.05
N LEU A 529 -8.47 -23.79 -3.34
CA LEU A 529 -9.02 -25.14 -3.50
C LEU A 529 -8.49 -25.81 -4.77
N SER A 530 -8.55 -25.16 -5.93
CA SER A 530 -8.06 -25.79 -7.16
C SER A 530 -6.56 -26.05 -7.06
N ALA A 531 -5.82 -25.16 -6.40
CA ALA A 531 -4.40 -25.32 -6.13
C ALA A 531 -4.08 -26.50 -5.21
N ALA A 532 -4.87 -26.72 -4.16
CA ALA A 532 -4.69 -27.84 -3.23
C ALA A 532 -4.80 -29.21 -3.91
N PHE A 533 -5.61 -29.31 -4.96
CA PHE A 533 -5.88 -30.56 -5.68
C PHE A 533 -5.22 -30.63 -7.07
N ASP A 534 -4.27 -29.73 -7.37
CA ASP A 534 -3.60 -29.62 -8.68
C ASP A 534 -4.58 -29.58 -9.87
N ARG A 535 -5.70 -28.86 -9.71
CA ARG A 535 -6.71 -28.65 -10.75
C ARG A 535 -6.69 -27.23 -11.30
N GLU A 536 -7.09 -27.09 -12.55
CA GLU A 536 -7.37 -25.78 -13.12
C GLU A 536 -8.70 -25.22 -12.56
N PRO A 537 -8.78 -23.91 -12.26
CA PRO A 537 -9.97 -23.32 -11.63
C PRO A 537 -11.28 -23.62 -12.38
N THR A 538 -11.24 -23.66 -13.71
CA THR A 538 -12.44 -23.88 -14.55
C THR A 538 -12.83 -25.34 -14.73
N THR A 539 -11.96 -26.28 -14.34
CA THR A 539 -12.17 -27.73 -14.48
C THR A 539 -12.55 -28.42 -13.17
N CYS A 540 -12.54 -27.70 -12.03
CA CYS A 540 -12.76 -28.25 -10.70
C CYS A 540 -14.20 -28.12 -10.15
N ARG A 541 -15.22 -28.23 -11.02
CA ARG A 541 -16.62 -27.79 -10.75
C ARG A 541 -17.29 -28.37 -9.49
N ASP A 542 -16.80 -29.47 -8.94
CA ASP A 542 -17.34 -30.14 -7.75
C ASP A 542 -16.69 -29.72 -6.42
N LEU A 543 -15.48 -29.14 -6.43
CA LEU A 543 -14.72 -28.89 -5.20
C LEU A 543 -15.43 -27.89 -4.28
N CYS A 544 -15.69 -26.67 -4.74
CA CYS A 544 -16.27 -25.61 -3.90
C CYS A 544 -17.80 -25.67 -3.78
N VAL A 545 -18.46 -26.58 -4.50
CA VAL A 545 -19.92 -26.71 -4.53
C VAL A 545 -20.40 -27.95 -3.78
N GLN A 546 -19.74 -29.09 -3.97
CA GLN A 546 -20.21 -30.39 -3.48
C GLN A 546 -19.32 -30.96 -2.38
N LYS A 547 -17.99 -30.85 -2.52
CA LYS A 547 -17.04 -31.52 -1.62
C LYS A 547 -16.65 -30.64 -0.43
N HIS A 548 -16.21 -29.42 -0.71
CA HIS A 548 -15.64 -28.48 0.25
C HIS A 548 -16.33 -27.10 0.15
N PRO A 549 -17.65 -27.02 0.43
CA PRO A 549 -18.42 -25.78 0.27
C PRO A 549 -18.04 -24.69 1.27
N ASN A 550 -17.45 -25.07 2.41
CA ASN A 550 -17.01 -24.17 3.46
C ASN A 550 -15.58 -24.54 3.87
N VAL A 551 -14.61 -23.73 3.45
CA VAL A 551 -13.21 -23.89 3.85
C VAL A 551 -12.67 -22.62 4.49
N GLN A 552 -11.58 -22.76 5.23
CA GLN A 552 -10.91 -21.64 5.88
C GLN A 552 -9.38 -21.79 5.80
N LEU A 553 -8.68 -20.65 5.82
CA LEU A 553 -7.24 -20.58 5.98
C LEU A 553 -6.91 -20.23 7.43
N THR A 554 -6.15 -21.06 8.12
CA THR A 554 -5.70 -20.80 9.50
C THR A 554 -4.24 -20.38 9.50
N ASP A 555 -3.93 -19.24 10.12
CA ASP A 555 -2.55 -18.78 10.25
C ASP A 555 -1.83 -19.42 11.46
N PRO A 556 -0.50 -19.29 11.59
CA PRO A 556 0.27 -19.89 12.69
C PRO A 556 -0.09 -19.36 14.08
N THR A 557 -0.76 -18.21 14.15
CA THR A 557 -1.25 -17.63 15.40
C THR A 557 -2.67 -18.08 15.75
N GLY A 558 -3.27 -18.97 14.94
CA GLY A 558 -4.58 -19.56 15.17
C GLY A 558 -5.76 -18.73 14.64
N TYR A 559 -5.52 -17.65 13.89
CA TYR A 559 -6.63 -16.93 13.25
C TYR A 559 -7.11 -17.70 12.03
N ALA A 560 -8.37 -18.11 12.04
CA ALA A 560 -9.04 -18.80 10.93
C ALA A 560 -9.82 -17.82 10.07
N PHE A 561 -9.53 -17.75 8.77
CA PHE A 561 -10.14 -16.86 7.79
C PHE A 561 -11.02 -17.67 6.84
N PRO A 562 -12.36 -17.52 6.89
CA PRO A 562 -13.24 -18.20 5.97
C PRO A 562 -12.98 -17.79 4.52
N VAL A 563 -13.05 -18.75 3.61
CA VAL A 563 -12.88 -18.54 2.16
C VAL A 563 -14.24 -18.71 1.48
N ALA A 564 -14.60 -17.73 0.65
CA ALA A 564 -15.75 -17.81 -0.25
C ALA A 564 -15.27 -17.86 -1.70
N THR A 565 -15.77 -18.82 -2.49
CA THR A 565 -15.37 -19.03 -3.88
C THR A 565 -16.50 -18.63 -4.81
N ASP A 566 -16.29 -17.63 -5.66
CA ASP A 566 -17.29 -17.15 -6.61
C ASP A 566 -17.34 -18.00 -7.91
N SER A 567 -18.28 -17.69 -8.80
CA SER A 567 -18.45 -18.39 -10.08
C SER A 567 -17.32 -18.15 -11.08
N ALA A 568 -16.50 -17.13 -10.86
CA ALA A 568 -15.27 -16.88 -11.61
C ALA A 568 -14.06 -17.53 -10.93
N CYS A 569 -14.26 -18.39 -9.93
CA CYS A 569 -13.22 -19.04 -9.13
C CYS A 569 -12.26 -18.06 -8.44
N ARG A 570 -12.71 -16.83 -8.15
CA ARG A 570 -11.99 -15.93 -7.25
C ARG A 570 -12.28 -16.36 -5.82
N ASN A 571 -11.30 -16.20 -4.94
CA ASN A 571 -11.47 -16.49 -3.53
C ASN A 571 -11.54 -15.16 -2.76
N ARG A 572 -12.62 -14.97 -2.00
CA ARG A 572 -12.76 -13.86 -1.04
C ARG A 572 -12.39 -14.38 0.34
N LEU A 573 -11.32 -13.83 0.89
CA LEU A 573 -10.87 -14.14 2.24
C LEU A 573 -11.57 -13.21 3.23
N LEU A 574 -12.43 -13.78 4.06
CA LEU A 574 -13.25 -13.04 5.01
C LEU A 574 -12.49 -12.82 6.32
N HIS A 575 -12.86 -11.79 7.08
CA HIS A 575 -12.27 -11.56 8.40
C HIS A 575 -12.48 -12.75 9.35
N SER A 576 -11.46 -13.04 10.16
CA SER A 576 -11.46 -14.20 11.06
C SER A 576 -12.51 -14.11 12.17
N ARG A 577 -12.76 -12.90 12.66
CA ARG A 577 -13.79 -12.59 13.63
C ARG A 577 -14.76 -11.55 13.06
N PRO A 578 -16.06 -11.63 13.37
CA PRO A 578 -17.01 -10.60 12.99
C PRO A 578 -16.68 -9.29 13.71
N VAL A 579 -16.82 -8.18 12.99
CA VAL A 579 -16.99 -6.87 13.58
C VAL A 579 -18.28 -6.90 14.39
N GLU A 580 -18.25 -6.32 15.57
CA GLU A 580 -19.42 -6.12 16.42
C GLU A 580 -19.32 -4.71 17.03
N GLY A 581 -20.17 -3.82 16.54
CA GLY A 581 -20.11 -2.38 16.79
C GLY A 581 -21.28 -1.84 17.59
N SER A 582 -22.08 -2.67 18.26
CA SER A 582 -23.29 -2.22 18.98
C SER A 582 -23.00 -1.15 20.03
N GLU A 583 -21.84 -1.21 20.69
CA GLU A 583 -21.42 -0.20 21.68
C GLU A 583 -21.26 1.21 21.09
N PHE A 584 -21.03 1.32 19.77
CA PHE A 584 -20.84 2.59 19.08
C PHE A 584 -22.15 3.15 18.49
N LEU A 585 -23.26 2.41 18.55
CA LEU A 585 -24.55 2.86 17.98
C LEU A 585 -25.00 4.23 18.51
N PRO A 586 -24.98 4.54 19.82
CA PRO A 586 -25.43 5.85 20.31
C PRO A 586 -24.59 6.99 19.72
N ARG A 587 -23.28 6.77 19.62
CA ARG A 587 -22.34 7.75 19.08
C ARG A 587 -22.53 7.96 17.57
N LEU A 588 -22.72 6.88 16.81
CA LEU A 588 -23.02 6.96 15.37
C LEU A 588 -24.39 7.61 15.11
N TRP A 589 -25.37 7.33 15.97
CA TRP A 589 -26.69 7.96 15.95
C TRP A 589 -26.61 9.48 16.18
N ASP A 590 -25.81 9.91 17.16
CA ASP A 590 -25.57 11.33 17.45
C ASP A 590 -24.84 12.04 16.29
N ALA A 591 -24.03 11.33 15.50
CA ALA A 591 -23.44 11.85 14.26
C ALA A 591 -24.43 11.98 13.08
N GLY A 592 -25.72 11.65 13.31
CA GLY A 592 -26.80 11.77 12.31
C GLY A 592 -26.95 10.57 11.38
N ILE A 593 -26.14 9.52 11.57
CA ILE A 593 -26.19 8.31 10.75
C ILE A 593 -27.48 7.56 11.03
N ARG A 594 -28.13 7.07 9.97
CA ARG A 594 -29.38 6.31 10.05
C ARG A 594 -29.35 5.01 9.27
N GLY A 595 -28.22 4.65 8.64
CA GLY A 595 -28.03 3.36 8.00
C GLY A 595 -27.07 2.48 8.78
N TYR A 596 -27.54 1.32 9.24
CA TYR A 596 -26.75 0.37 10.03
C TYR A 596 -26.77 -0.98 9.36
N ARG A 597 -25.58 -1.48 9.01
CA ARG A 597 -25.43 -2.67 8.18
C ARG A 597 -24.83 -3.85 8.91
N ALA A 598 -25.45 -5.01 8.75
CA ALA A 598 -24.99 -6.31 9.21
C ALA A 598 -24.72 -7.23 8.01
N VAL A 599 -23.56 -7.88 7.97
CA VAL A 599 -23.14 -8.76 6.86
C VAL A 599 -23.06 -10.21 7.34
N PHE A 600 -23.88 -11.09 6.75
CA PHE A 600 -23.91 -12.52 7.00
C PHE A 600 -23.41 -13.27 5.77
N ASN A 601 -22.11 -13.54 5.75
CA ASN A 601 -21.38 -14.09 4.60
C ASN A 601 -20.64 -15.40 4.91
N VAL A 602 -20.96 -16.01 6.05
CA VAL A 602 -20.51 -17.33 6.47
C VAL A 602 -21.71 -18.17 6.93
N ALA A 603 -21.56 -19.49 6.93
CA ALA A 603 -22.55 -20.38 7.52
C ALA A 603 -22.44 -20.38 9.06
N GLY A 604 -23.56 -20.62 9.75
CA GLY A 604 -23.59 -20.86 11.20
C GLY A 604 -23.72 -19.61 12.09
N ASP A 605 -23.79 -18.40 11.51
CA ASP A 605 -24.10 -17.21 12.31
C ASP A 605 -25.55 -17.26 12.83
N ARG A 606 -25.78 -16.76 14.06
CA ARG A 606 -27.11 -16.67 14.70
C ARG A 606 -27.92 -15.50 14.13
N LEU A 607 -28.18 -15.53 12.83
CA LEU A 607 -28.69 -14.42 12.04
C LEU A 607 -29.92 -13.75 12.66
N ALA A 608 -30.98 -14.53 12.95
CA ALA A 608 -32.23 -13.98 13.49
C ALA A 608 -32.01 -13.27 14.83
N ASP A 609 -31.26 -13.89 15.75
CA ASP A 609 -31.01 -13.34 17.08
C ASP A 609 -30.20 -12.03 17.01
N ILE A 610 -29.21 -12.00 16.13
CA ILE A 610 -28.32 -10.84 15.93
C ILE A 610 -29.11 -9.67 15.31
N VAL A 611 -29.86 -9.92 14.24
CA VAL A 611 -30.68 -8.89 13.58
C VAL A 611 -31.70 -8.33 14.55
N ALA A 612 -32.41 -9.18 15.30
CA ALA A 612 -33.37 -8.75 16.31
C ALA A 612 -32.70 -7.96 17.45
N GLY A 613 -31.47 -8.31 17.85
CA GLY A 613 -30.72 -7.56 18.86
C GLY A 613 -30.30 -6.16 18.40
N TYR A 614 -29.90 -6.01 17.13
CA TYR A 614 -29.66 -4.68 16.54
C TYR A 614 -30.95 -3.88 16.38
N ARG A 615 -32.03 -4.54 15.95
CA ARG A 615 -33.36 -3.93 15.85
C ARG A 615 -33.81 -3.32 17.17
N GLU A 616 -33.72 -4.08 18.26
CA GLU A 616 -34.09 -3.61 19.60
C GLU A 616 -33.29 -2.36 20.00
N SER A 617 -31.97 -2.37 19.81
CA SER A 617 -31.11 -1.23 20.13
C SER A 617 -31.43 0.01 19.30
N LEU A 618 -31.72 -0.15 18.01
CA LEU A 618 -32.08 0.96 17.13
C LEU A 618 -33.48 1.52 17.42
N ASP A 619 -34.45 0.66 17.73
CA ASP A 619 -35.78 1.09 18.18
C ASP A 619 -35.70 1.85 19.51
N ALA A 620 -34.84 1.43 20.44
CA ALA A 620 -34.58 2.16 21.69
C ALA A 620 -33.99 3.57 21.41
N LEU A 621 -32.98 3.67 20.55
CA LEU A 621 -32.41 4.95 20.14
C LEU A 621 -33.43 5.86 19.46
N ALA A 622 -34.31 5.31 18.61
CA ALA A 622 -35.38 6.05 17.97
C ALA A 622 -36.42 6.59 18.97
N ARG A 623 -36.63 5.92 20.11
CA ARG A 623 -37.44 6.39 21.23
C ARG A 623 -36.70 7.32 22.20
N GLY A 624 -35.40 7.56 22.00
CA GLY A 624 -34.56 8.39 22.88
C GLY A 624 -33.98 7.65 24.09
N GLU A 625 -34.06 6.32 24.14
CA GLU A 625 -33.50 5.48 25.20
C GLU A 625 -32.01 5.18 24.92
N ARG A 626 -31.08 5.67 25.76
CA ARG A 626 -29.62 5.61 25.50
C ARG A 626 -28.86 4.50 26.26
N GLY A 627 -29.53 3.53 26.88
CA GLY A 627 -28.95 2.77 28.01
C GLY A 627 -28.95 1.24 27.97
N ARG A 628 -29.25 0.56 26.86
CA ARG A 628 -29.21 -0.91 26.81
C ARG A 628 -28.04 -1.42 25.95
N PRO A 629 -27.07 -2.14 26.52
CA PRO A 629 -26.11 -2.92 25.73
C PRO A 629 -26.90 -3.84 24.79
N SER A 630 -26.53 -3.88 23.51
CA SER A 630 -27.15 -4.85 22.63
C SER A 630 -26.81 -6.25 23.13
N ARG A 631 -27.84 -7.09 23.27
CA ARG A 631 -27.67 -8.52 23.56
C ARG A 631 -26.78 -9.24 22.53
N VAL A 632 -26.54 -8.61 21.37
CA VAL A 632 -25.63 -9.12 20.34
C VAL A 632 -24.25 -9.45 20.90
N ARG A 633 -23.72 -8.65 21.84
CA ARG A 633 -22.40 -8.91 22.43
C ARG A 633 -22.38 -10.21 23.26
N GLU A 634 -23.49 -10.56 23.91
CA GLU A 634 -23.64 -11.84 24.61
C GLU A 634 -23.73 -13.01 23.61
N LEU A 635 -24.41 -12.82 22.48
CA LEU A 635 -24.54 -13.83 21.43
C LEU A 635 -23.20 -14.23 20.80
N VAL A 636 -22.28 -13.26 20.65
CA VAL A 636 -20.94 -13.50 20.07
C VAL A 636 -19.86 -13.83 21.09
N GLY A 637 -20.13 -13.65 22.39
CA GLY A 637 -19.19 -13.89 23.48
C GLY A 637 -17.85 -13.17 23.28
N GLY A 638 -16.72 -13.88 23.46
CA GLY A 638 -15.37 -13.35 23.18
C GLY A 638 -14.93 -13.43 21.72
N GLY A 639 -15.79 -13.94 20.82
CA GLY A 639 -15.45 -14.31 19.45
C GLY A 639 -15.50 -13.16 18.43
N PHE A 640 -15.46 -11.90 18.84
CA PHE A 640 -15.63 -10.73 17.96
C PHE A 640 -14.42 -9.79 17.99
N THR A 641 -14.52 -8.72 17.21
CA THR A 641 -13.61 -7.58 17.21
C THR A 641 -14.41 -6.29 17.11
N ARG A 642 -13.93 -5.22 17.72
CA ARG A 642 -14.54 -3.89 17.62
C ARG A 642 -14.26 -3.22 16.26
N GLY A 643 -13.52 -3.89 15.37
CA GLY A 643 -13.02 -3.30 14.14
C GLY A 643 -12.18 -2.05 14.44
N HIS A 644 -12.25 -1.06 13.55
CA HIS A 644 -11.51 0.20 13.71
C HIS A 644 -12.27 1.24 14.55
N PHE A 645 -13.54 1.00 14.94
CA PHE A 645 -14.34 1.98 15.68
C PHE A 645 -13.65 2.53 16.93
N ALA A 646 -12.88 1.70 17.63
CA ALA A 646 -12.22 2.04 18.89
C ALA A 646 -10.81 2.62 18.74
N ARG A 647 -10.11 2.37 17.62
CA ARG A 647 -8.67 2.61 17.51
C ARG A 647 -8.29 3.05 16.11
N ALA A 648 -7.66 4.22 16.00
CA ALA A 648 -6.94 4.60 14.81
C ALA A 648 -5.68 3.73 14.71
N VAL A 649 -5.46 3.11 13.55
CA VAL A 649 -4.19 2.48 13.19
C VAL A 649 -3.13 3.53 12.92
#